data_AF-A0A9P6CNX3-F1
#
_entry.id   AF-A0A9P6CNX3-F1
#
_cell.length_a   1.000
_cell.length_b   1.000
_cell.length_c   1.000
_cell.angle_alpha   90.00
_cell.angle_beta   90.00
_cell.angle_gamma   90.00
#
_symmetry.space_group_name_H-M   'P 1'
#
loop_
_entity.id
_entity.type
_entity.pdbx_description
1 polymer ?
#
loop_
_entity_poly.entity_id
_entity_poly.type
_entity_poly.pdbx_seq_one_letter_code
_entity_poly.pdbx_strand_id
1 'polypeptide(L)'
;MSQDQPSFSNCFTAQTSPNVLGNPPMNPDVGGFAVGISNIIINICLSILLQWSKPSQLQASRTPATEVGVVVPDQNLNAVEPEDSISTLSTTPITDTKLPEQPFFQSSIYGDELLDSVYGLFSQVYPILLATAVCIGRQHLSLFEAHFAVAVSASPISVYLAFMAFRVALHTPMILLHISKHTRTSLAVWLGLILPVFWLTLNLIVSFHTKAFTNSYLCEGMNLFHWFEFQVVSNFVGVLDVMGRRDLWNDLHGRGGLGAVSVAALWVWGVYFVHHRSVITETIKAASKRYDDQPSWRRWSLRAWAILRAPWDVIIRSHAWLLLVIVCCLHWSWILGIMRGMSLDNYQFTYGQALSLFFVFPPIVKLLRARWCEICKFIVNFPRNLLDEIVFIFSGINDTGKQDGSRGLSTMCAHGLLSSVLTGSLAIYIWKYVIGGSVPNPRTVVNNPHQNWKPFSIGVYISGFLIGCLNVWFWSSYRARAVEWLCSDSNRRWTRIFLWTIHSLVIFPVALFMCVAPLFSPFAALPLAQEQQWAHRCHKFAGEAILEGRSYISQPPRASLSYPRLTSGDGIEYQYILNSHRSDIWTLELGNSSFIESMESPEGFYPSVRSIVYDFNDNTMSAMCMAMDSLIPFPCMWGYFNRDAYFSIFLNDTRTFSGMRLQAVDKEWFYSDDAPSFTLNKLGPDGQPHDMIMQSAVTKRNHCELLKVCLSGPPGLDTLAPLGLALWAEDRYTTFCTTPRLYG
;
A
#
# COMPACT_ATOMS: atom_id res chain seq x y z
N MET A 1 32.13 5.17 16.23
CA MET A 1 30.79 4.53 16.23
C MET A 1 30.24 4.65 17.64
N SER A 2 29.46 5.70 17.92
CA SER A 2 28.61 5.71 19.11
C SER A 2 27.57 4.60 18.93
N GLN A 3 27.40 3.74 19.92
CA GLN A 3 26.29 2.80 19.96
C GLN A 3 25.01 3.63 20.14
N ASP A 4 24.38 4.00 19.03
CA ASP A 4 23.00 4.47 19.06
C ASP A 4 22.20 3.36 19.75
N GLN A 5 21.48 3.72 20.83
CA GLN A 5 20.62 2.78 21.53
C GLN A 5 19.72 2.07 20.50
N PRO A 6 19.52 0.74 20.62
CA PRO A 6 18.68 0.00 19.70
C PRO A 6 17.29 0.64 19.67
N SER A 7 16.94 1.24 18.53
CA SER A 7 15.61 1.79 18.30
C SER A 7 14.69 0.70 17.75
N PHE A 8 13.38 0.82 17.97
CA PHE A 8 12.40 -0.09 17.34
C PHE A 8 12.53 -0.15 15.80
N SER A 9 12.98 0.95 15.19
CA SER A 9 13.30 1.03 13.76
C SER A 9 14.47 0.14 13.35
N ASN A 10 15.42 -0.11 14.25
CA ASN A 10 16.56 -1.00 14.00
C ASN A 10 16.13 -2.46 13.93
N CYS A 11 15.22 -2.91 14.82
CA CYS A 11 14.61 -4.24 14.74
C CYS A 11 13.86 -4.41 13.41
N PHE A 12 13.06 -3.42 13.00
CA PHE A 12 12.35 -3.43 11.72
C PHE A 12 13.30 -3.55 10.53
N THR A 13 14.33 -2.71 10.51
CA THR A 13 15.33 -2.70 9.44
C THR A 13 16.09 -4.03 9.39
N ALA A 14 16.40 -4.62 10.54
CA ALA A 14 17.06 -5.92 10.62
C ALA A 14 16.16 -7.08 10.15
N GLN A 15 14.84 -6.99 10.28
CA GLN A 15 13.90 -7.99 9.74
C GLN A 15 13.65 -7.85 8.24
N THR A 16 13.97 -6.69 7.66
CA THR A 16 13.52 -6.32 6.31
C THR A 16 14.64 -5.99 5.34
N SER A 17 15.89 -5.84 5.79
CA SER A 17 17.03 -5.44 4.96
C SER A 17 18.23 -6.38 5.18
N PRO A 18 18.62 -7.19 4.19
CA PRO A 18 19.86 -7.98 4.22
C PRO A 18 21.07 -7.03 4.17
N ASN A 19 22.22 -7.46 4.67
CA ASN A 19 23.47 -6.68 4.67
C ASN A 19 23.44 -5.34 5.44
N VAL A 20 22.35 -5.04 6.17
CA VAL A 20 22.20 -3.84 7.00
C VAL A 20 22.25 -4.23 8.48
N LEU A 21 22.86 -3.39 9.33
CA LEU A 21 22.98 -3.61 10.78
C LEU A 21 23.65 -4.95 11.17
N GLY A 22 24.60 -5.44 10.37
CA GLY A 22 25.33 -6.69 10.65
C GLY A 22 24.58 -7.97 10.25
N ASN A 23 23.49 -7.87 9.48
CA ASN A 23 22.88 -9.04 8.84
C ASN A 23 23.85 -9.66 7.82
N PRO A 24 24.06 -10.99 7.84
CA PRO A 24 24.77 -11.66 6.76
C PRO A 24 23.98 -11.54 5.44
N PRO A 25 24.63 -11.75 4.28
CA PRO A 25 23.94 -11.86 3.00
C PRO A 25 22.90 -12.97 3.07
N MET A 26 21.83 -12.83 2.29
CA MET A 26 20.69 -13.74 2.34
C MET A 26 21.14 -15.17 2.06
N ASN A 27 20.97 -16.09 3.02
CA ASN A 27 21.29 -17.49 2.78
C ASN A 27 20.39 -18.03 1.67
N PRO A 28 20.95 -18.49 0.54
CA PRO A 28 20.15 -18.94 -0.60
C PRO A 28 19.24 -20.12 -0.23
N ASP A 29 19.60 -20.97 0.73
CA ASP A 29 18.77 -22.14 1.07
C ASP A 29 17.53 -21.80 1.92
N VAL A 30 17.56 -20.70 2.68
CA VAL A 30 16.41 -20.22 3.48
C VAL A 30 15.61 -19.14 2.73
N GLY A 31 16.33 -18.29 2.00
CA GLY A 31 15.83 -17.20 1.15
C GLY A 31 15.49 -17.59 -0.29
N GLY A 32 15.45 -18.89 -0.58
CA GLY A 32 15.51 -19.43 -1.93
C GLY A 32 14.45 -18.88 -2.89
N PHE A 33 14.90 -18.25 -3.98
CA PHE A 33 14.06 -17.82 -5.12
C PHE A 33 13.06 -18.90 -5.55
N ALA A 34 13.53 -20.13 -5.61
CA ALA A 34 12.72 -21.30 -5.93
C ALA A 34 11.61 -21.59 -4.93
N VAL A 35 11.84 -21.41 -3.62
CA VAL A 35 10.83 -21.62 -2.58
C VAL A 35 9.75 -20.54 -2.68
N GLY A 36 10.16 -19.29 -2.94
CA GLY A 36 9.23 -18.19 -3.20
C GLY A 36 8.38 -18.43 -4.44
N ILE A 37 9.00 -18.77 -5.58
CA ILE A 37 8.30 -19.07 -6.84
C ILE A 37 7.41 -20.29 -6.70
N SER A 38 7.89 -21.36 -6.08
CA SER A 38 7.11 -22.59 -5.92
C SER A 38 5.87 -22.32 -5.07
N ASN A 39 5.99 -21.51 -4.02
CA ASN A 39 4.86 -21.04 -3.22
C ASN A 39 3.89 -20.19 -4.05
N ILE A 40 4.37 -19.22 -4.83
CA ILE A 40 3.53 -18.39 -5.71
C ILE A 40 2.76 -19.25 -6.72
N ILE A 41 3.47 -20.17 -7.37
CA ILE A 41 2.91 -21.07 -8.36
C ILE A 41 1.83 -21.96 -7.72
N ILE A 42 2.08 -22.55 -6.55
CA ILE A 42 1.05 -23.31 -5.81
C ILE A 42 -0.14 -22.42 -5.49
N ASN A 43 0.08 -21.18 -5.04
CA ASN A 43 -1.01 -20.30 -4.68
C ASN A 43 -1.88 -19.93 -5.90
N ILE A 44 -1.27 -19.60 -7.03
CA ILE A 44 -2.03 -19.32 -8.26
C ILE A 44 -2.81 -20.57 -8.68
N CYS A 45 -2.16 -21.73 -8.73
CA CYS A 45 -2.78 -22.98 -9.16
C CYS A 45 -3.89 -23.46 -8.22
N LEU A 46 -3.74 -23.28 -6.90
CA LEU A 46 -4.75 -23.68 -5.94
C LEU A 46 -5.95 -22.70 -5.94
N SER A 47 -5.74 -21.41 -6.20
CA SER A 47 -6.87 -20.47 -6.43
C SER A 47 -7.69 -20.86 -7.66
N ILE A 48 -7.00 -21.23 -8.74
CA ILE A 48 -7.59 -21.80 -9.95
C ILE A 48 -8.43 -23.04 -9.57
N LEU A 49 -7.82 -24.03 -8.90
CA LEU A 49 -8.50 -25.24 -8.44
C LEU A 49 -9.76 -24.99 -7.60
N LEU A 50 -9.69 -24.04 -6.66
CA LEU A 50 -10.81 -23.65 -5.81
C LEU A 50 -11.98 -23.05 -6.63
N GLN A 51 -11.68 -22.39 -7.74
CA GLN A 51 -12.71 -21.87 -8.64
C GLN A 51 -13.41 -22.99 -9.42
N TRP A 52 -12.67 -23.98 -9.91
CA TRP A 52 -13.18 -25.03 -10.80
C TRP A 52 -13.62 -26.33 -10.12
N SER A 53 -13.38 -26.49 -8.82
CA SER A 53 -13.89 -27.62 -8.03
C SER A 53 -15.39 -27.53 -7.70
N LYS A 54 -16.09 -26.46 -8.11
CA LYS A 54 -17.54 -26.32 -7.90
C LYS A 54 -18.31 -27.28 -8.81
N PRO A 55 -19.21 -28.13 -8.29
CA PRO A 55 -20.00 -29.04 -9.11
C PRO A 55 -20.89 -28.25 -10.09
N SER A 56 -20.89 -28.69 -11.35
CA SER A 56 -21.57 -28.08 -12.51
C SER A 56 -23.10 -27.93 -12.36
N GLN A 57 -23.72 -28.59 -11.38
CA GLN A 57 -25.16 -28.46 -11.12
C GLN A 57 -25.58 -27.07 -10.61
N LEU A 58 -24.66 -26.27 -10.06
CA LEU A 58 -24.95 -24.86 -9.70
C LEU A 58 -24.86 -23.89 -10.89
N GLN A 59 -24.26 -24.30 -12.02
CA GLN A 59 -24.23 -23.49 -13.25
C GLN A 59 -25.46 -23.73 -14.14
N ALA A 60 -26.07 -24.91 -14.09
CA ALA A 60 -27.29 -25.22 -14.86
C ALA A 60 -28.53 -24.42 -14.39
N SER A 61 -28.52 -23.87 -13.17
CA SER A 61 -29.56 -22.97 -12.67
C SER A 61 -29.51 -21.56 -13.30
N ARG A 62 -28.51 -21.25 -14.15
CA ARG A 62 -28.40 -19.96 -14.86
C ARG A 62 -29.03 -19.94 -16.25
N THR A 63 -29.49 -21.07 -16.78
CA THR A 63 -30.32 -21.05 -18.00
C THR A 63 -31.76 -20.78 -17.59
N PRO A 64 -32.41 -19.71 -18.10
CA PRO A 64 -33.83 -19.49 -17.85
C PRO A 64 -34.58 -20.71 -18.38
N ALA A 65 -35.37 -21.34 -17.50
CA ALA A 65 -36.35 -22.31 -17.92
C ALA A 65 -37.25 -21.61 -18.95
N THR A 66 -37.13 -22.00 -20.21
CA THR A 66 -38.16 -21.75 -21.22
C THR A 66 -39.46 -22.29 -20.63
N GLU A 67 -40.36 -21.39 -20.25
CA GLU A 67 -41.74 -21.70 -19.86
C GLU A 67 -42.38 -22.50 -20.99
N VAL A 68 -42.46 -23.81 -20.82
CA VAL A 68 -43.46 -24.62 -21.50
C VAL A 68 -44.77 -24.30 -20.79
N GLY A 69 -45.62 -23.52 -21.47
CA GLY A 69 -46.92 -23.10 -20.97
C GLY A 69 -47.77 -24.29 -20.55
N VAL A 70 -47.97 -24.44 -19.24
CA VAL A 70 -49.04 -25.27 -18.68
C VAL A 70 -50.25 -24.36 -18.54
N VAL A 71 -51.18 -24.51 -19.49
CA VAL A 71 -52.52 -23.92 -19.44
C VAL A 71 -53.26 -24.53 -18.25
N VAL A 72 -53.55 -23.72 -17.24
CA VAL A 72 -54.46 -24.06 -16.15
C VAL A 72 -55.87 -23.65 -16.60
N PRO A 73 -56.86 -24.55 -16.66
CA PRO A 73 -58.24 -24.15 -16.89
C PRO A 73 -58.90 -23.75 -15.56
N ASP A 74 -59.51 -22.57 -15.57
CA ASP A 74 -60.46 -22.11 -14.55
C ASP A 74 -61.67 -23.03 -14.49
N GLN A 75 -62.04 -23.49 -13.28
CA GLN A 75 -63.43 -23.83 -12.97
C GLN A 75 -63.78 -23.45 -11.51
N ASN A 76 -64.58 -22.39 -11.39
CA ASN A 76 -65.52 -22.20 -10.30
C ASN A 76 -66.81 -22.99 -10.61
N LEU A 77 -67.33 -23.78 -9.66
CA LEU A 77 -68.67 -23.62 -9.07
C LEU A 77 -69.08 -24.86 -8.23
N ASN A 78 -69.44 -24.56 -6.98
CA ASN A 78 -70.57 -25.07 -6.17
C ASN A 78 -70.65 -26.53 -5.66
N ALA A 79 -71.00 -26.58 -4.38
CA ALA A 79 -71.24 -27.71 -3.50
C ALA A 79 -72.59 -28.41 -3.74
N VAL A 80 -72.62 -29.73 -3.53
CA VAL A 80 -73.74 -30.53 -2.96
C VAL A 80 -73.14 -31.75 -2.23
N GLU A 81 -73.82 -32.13 -1.14
CA GLU A 81 -73.56 -33.10 -0.07
C GLU A 81 -73.50 -34.62 -0.45
N PRO A 82 -73.27 -35.54 0.52
CA PRO A 82 -72.56 -36.81 0.35
C PRO A 82 -73.46 -38.04 0.27
N GLU A 83 -72.93 -39.18 -0.19
CA GLU A 83 -73.45 -40.51 0.18
C GLU A 83 -72.42 -41.63 0.01
N ASP A 84 -72.51 -42.59 0.94
CA ASP A 84 -71.68 -43.77 1.13
C ASP A 84 -71.74 -44.78 -0.04
N SER A 85 -70.65 -45.51 -0.29
CA SER A 85 -70.69 -46.97 -0.47
C SER A 85 -69.32 -47.61 -0.69
N ILE A 86 -69.26 -48.86 -0.23
CA ILE A 86 -68.12 -49.72 0.01
C ILE A 86 -67.70 -50.51 -1.26
N SER A 87 -66.40 -50.81 -1.33
CA SER A 87 -65.74 -51.92 -2.06
C SER A 87 -65.58 -51.83 -3.58
N THR A 88 -64.35 -51.91 -4.07
CA THR A 88 -63.74 -53.19 -4.50
C THR A 88 -62.28 -53.03 -4.91
N LEU A 89 -61.54 -54.07 -4.56
CA LEU A 89 -60.14 -54.35 -4.82
C LEU A 89 -59.87 -54.47 -6.34
N SER A 90 -58.89 -53.74 -6.88
CA SER A 90 -58.27 -54.11 -8.16
C SER A 90 -56.78 -53.79 -8.17
N THR A 91 -56.01 -54.87 -8.20
CA THR A 91 -54.58 -54.96 -8.38
C THR A 91 -54.17 -54.60 -9.81
N THR A 92 -53.27 -53.63 -9.96
CA THR A 92 -52.32 -53.59 -11.08
C THR A 92 -50.93 -53.22 -10.58
N PRO A 93 -49.86 -53.88 -11.07
CA PRO A 93 -48.50 -53.70 -10.56
C PRO A 93 -47.88 -52.43 -11.16
N ILE A 94 -47.42 -51.53 -10.29
CA ILE A 94 -46.58 -50.41 -10.71
C ILE A 94 -45.20 -50.99 -11.05
N THR A 95 -44.91 -51.01 -12.35
CA THR A 95 -43.58 -51.19 -12.92
C THR A 95 -42.58 -50.22 -12.29
N ASP A 96 -41.53 -50.78 -11.70
CA ASP A 96 -40.29 -50.10 -11.32
C ASP A 96 -39.70 -49.34 -12.51
N THR A 97 -40.03 -48.06 -12.64
CA THR A 97 -39.16 -47.12 -13.33
C THR A 97 -37.96 -46.86 -12.43
N LYS A 98 -36.88 -47.61 -12.67
CA LYS A 98 -35.53 -47.26 -12.22
C LYS A 98 -35.30 -45.76 -12.46
N LEU A 99 -35.22 -45.00 -11.38
CA LEU A 99 -34.58 -43.68 -11.41
C LEU A 99 -33.19 -43.85 -12.05
N PRO A 100 -32.79 -43.01 -13.01
CA PRO A 100 -31.41 -43.02 -13.47
C PRO A 100 -30.53 -42.63 -12.28
N GLU A 101 -29.64 -43.52 -11.87
CA GLU A 101 -28.53 -43.21 -10.97
C GLU A 101 -27.78 -42.00 -11.52
N GLN A 102 -27.95 -40.84 -10.87
CA GLN A 102 -27.19 -39.63 -11.15
C GLN A 102 -25.74 -39.77 -10.65
N PRO A 103 -24.79 -38.99 -11.21
CA PRO A 103 -23.36 -39.34 -11.23
C PRO A 103 -22.66 -39.04 -9.91
N PHE A 104 -22.76 -39.97 -8.94
CA PHE A 104 -22.05 -39.88 -7.67
C PHE A 104 -20.53 -40.07 -7.84
N PHE A 105 -20.09 -40.72 -8.92
CA PHE A 105 -18.68 -41.02 -9.19
C PHE A 105 -17.83 -39.80 -9.57
N GLN A 106 -18.44 -38.77 -10.17
CA GLN A 106 -17.66 -37.64 -10.68
C GLN A 106 -17.31 -36.63 -9.58
N SER A 107 -18.14 -36.47 -8.55
CA SER A 107 -17.84 -35.57 -7.41
C SER A 107 -16.73 -36.09 -6.51
N SER A 108 -16.63 -37.42 -6.32
CA SER A 108 -15.59 -38.07 -5.50
C SER A 108 -14.18 -37.83 -6.05
N ILE A 109 -13.98 -37.98 -7.37
CA ILE A 109 -12.67 -37.81 -8.02
C ILE A 109 -12.14 -36.38 -7.84
N TYR A 110 -13.03 -35.38 -7.85
CA TYR A 110 -12.67 -33.97 -7.70
C TYR A 110 -12.27 -33.59 -6.26
N GLY A 111 -12.82 -34.28 -5.26
CA GLY A 111 -12.45 -34.06 -3.86
C GLY A 111 -11.03 -34.52 -3.55
N ASP A 112 -10.60 -35.65 -4.13
CA ASP A 112 -9.30 -36.25 -3.86
C ASP A 112 -8.15 -35.44 -4.48
N GLU A 113 -8.31 -34.93 -5.71
CA GLU A 113 -7.28 -34.11 -6.37
C GLU A 113 -7.04 -32.76 -5.68
N LEU A 114 -8.12 -32.14 -5.17
CA LEU A 114 -8.03 -30.92 -4.40
C LEU A 114 -7.32 -31.18 -3.06
N LEU A 115 -7.66 -32.28 -2.40
CA LEU A 115 -7.07 -32.65 -1.12
C LEU A 115 -5.57 -32.97 -1.25
N ASP A 116 -5.16 -33.65 -2.33
CA ASP A 116 -3.76 -33.90 -2.63
C ASP A 116 -2.98 -32.58 -2.84
N SER A 117 -3.60 -31.59 -3.49
CA SER A 117 -3.00 -30.25 -3.67
C SER A 117 -2.86 -29.48 -2.35
N VAL A 118 -3.86 -29.58 -1.46
CA VAL A 118 -3.82 -29.01 -0.10
C VAL A 118 -2.73 -29.67 0.74
N TYR A 119 -2.58 -31.00 0.65
CA TYR A 119 -1.49 -31.69 1.32
C TYR A 119 -0.12 -31.33 0.74
N GLY A 120 -0.03 -31.13 -0.58
CA GLY A 120 1.17 -30.60 -1.23
C GLY A 120 1.59 -29.26 -0.62
N LEU A 121 0.66 -28.31 -0.47
CA LEU A 121 0.92 -27.04 0.19
C LEU A 121 1.34 -27.23 1.66
N PHE A 122 0.62 -28.02 2.45
CA PHE A 122 0.99 -28.27 3.84
C PHE A 122 2.36 -28.93 3.98
N SER A 123 2.72 -29.83 3.06
CA SER A 123 4.03 -30.48 3.03
C SER A 123 5.18 -29.54 2.66
N GLN A 124 4.89 -28.35 2.14
CA GLN A 124 5.89 -27.27 1.99
C GLN A 124 5.90 -26.37 3.22
N VAL A 125 4.73 -25.92 3.66
CA VAL A 125 4.57 -24.91 4.72
C VAL A 125 5.08 -25.43 6.08
N TYR A 126 4.68 -26.64 6.47
CA TYR A 126 5.05 -27.18 7.79
C TYR A 126 6.54 -27.48 7.92
N PRO A 127 7.24 -28.08 6.94
CA PRO A 127 8.68 -28.26 7.03
C PRO A 127 9.46 -26.96 7.08
N ILE A 128 9.04 -25.90 6.36
CA ILE A 128 9.69 -24.58 6.47
C ILE A 128 9.56 -24.05 7.90
N LEU A 129 8.35 -24.05 8.46
CA LEU A 129 8.11 -23.58 9.82
C LEU A 129 8.84 -24.43 10.87
N LEU A 130 8.87 -25.75 10.70
CA LEU A 130 9.57 -26.66 11.61
C LEU A 130 11.09 -26.49 11.51
N ALA A 131 11.66 -26.38 10.30
CA ALA A 131 13.07 -26.10 10.10
C ALA A 131 13.46 -24.76 10.74
N THR A 132 12.62 -23.73 10.57
CA THR A 132 12.80 -22.43 11.23
C THR A 132 12.82 -22.60 12.76
N ALA A 133 11.85 -23.34 13.32
CA ALA A 133 11.78 -23.62 14.76
C ALA A 133 13.03 -24.37 15.28
N VAL A 134 13.52 -25.36 14.55
CA VAL A 134 14.72 -26.13 14.91
C VAL A 134 15.98 -25.27 14.84
N CYS A 135 16.11 -24.44 13.81
CA CYS A 135 17.25 -23.56 13.62
C CYS A 135 17.29 -22.40 14.63
N ILE A 136 16.13 -21.94 15.12
CA ILE A 136 16.03 -21.01 16.26
C ILE A 136 16.74 -21.59 17.49
N GLY A 137 16.52 -22.88 17.78
CA GLY A 137 17.16 -23.56 18.90
C GLY A 137 18.68 -23.69 18.80
N ARG A 138 19.26 -23.45 17.62
CA ARG A 138 20.70 -23.56 17.36
C ARG A 138 21.41 -22.22 17.11
N GLN A 139 20.70 -21.08 17.17
CA GLN A 139 21.25 -19.74 16.97
C GLN A 139 21.97 -19.52 15.62
N HIS A 140 21.62 -20.29 14.59
CA HIS A 140 22.24 -20.20 13.26
C HIS A 140 21.47 -19.34 12.25
N LEU A 141 20.34 -18.76 12.66
CA LEU A 141 19.51 -17.90 11.81
C LEU A 141 19.75 -16.44 12.16
N SER A 142 19.83 -15.60 11.13
CA SER A 142 19.61 -14.16 11.26
C SER A 142 18.14 -13.83 11.46
N LEU A 143 17.89 -12.64 12.00
CA LEU A 143 16.54 -12.11 12.22
C LEU A 143 15.77 -11.97 10.89
N PHE A 144 16.47 -11.57 9.84
CA PHE A 144 15.95 -11.46 8.47
C PHE A 144 15.48 -12.81 7.92
N GLU A 145 16.33 -13.85 7.99
CA GLU A 145 16.01 -15.18 7.47
C GLU A 145 14.82 -15.82 8.18
N ALA A 146 14.73 -15.64 9.51
CA ALA A 146 13.62 -16.14 10.30
C ALA A 146 12.31 -15.40 9.95
N HIS A 147 12.35 -14.08 9.82
CA HIS A 147 11.20 -13.29 9.37
C HIS A 147 10.77 -13.71 7.96
N PHE A 148 11.72 -13.89 7.04
CA PHE A 148 11.44 -14.33 5.67
C PHE A 148 10.76 -15.71 5.63
N ALA A 149 11.30 -16.71 6.36
CA ALA A 149 10.72 -18.05 6.39
C ALA A 149 9.28 -18.05 6.96
N VAL A 150 9.04 -17.26 8.01
CA VAL A 150 7.69 -17.08 8.59
C VAL A 150 6.76 -16.36 7.61
N ALA A 151 7.25 -15.34 6.90
CA ALA A 151 6.46 -14.65 5.89
C ALA A 151 6.08 -15.60 4.74
N VAL A 152 6.98 -16.46 4.27
CA VAL A 152 6.76 -17.38 3.12
C VAL A 152 5.65 -18.37 3.40
N SER A 153 5.53 -18.77 4.66
CA SER A 153 4.46 -19.67 5.11
C SER A 153 3.07 -19.00 5.15
N ALA A 154 3.00 -17.68 5.28
CA ALA A 154 1.78 -16.87 5.40
C ALA A 154 1.16 -16.52 4.05
N SER A 155 1.00 -17.52 3.19
CA SER A 155 0.40 -17.31 1.87
C SER A 155 -1.12 -17.00 1.96
N PRO A 156 -1.68 -16.24 1.01
CA PRO A 156 -3.12 -16.00 0.93
C PRO A 156 -3.96 -17.28 0.97
N ILE A 157 -3.44 -18.38 0.42
CA ILE A 157 -4.16 -19.66 0.47
C ILE A 157 -3.96 -20.41 1.78
N SER A 158 -2.81 -20.31 2.43
CA SER A 158 -2.66 -20.76 3.81
C SER A 158 -3.73 -20.12 4.70
N VAL A 159 -3.96 -18.81 4.55
CA VAL A 159 -5.01 -18.05 5.26
C VAL A 159 -6.40 -18.53 4.86
N TYR A 160 -6.66 -18.73 3.56
CA TYR A 160 -7.93 -19.26 3.08
C TYR A 160 -8.22 -20.66 3.64
N LEU A 161 -7.23 -21.56 3.68
CA LEU A 161 -7.37 -22.91 4.20
C LEU A 161 -7.59 -22.92 5.71
N ALA A 162 -6.89 -22.06 6.45
CA ALA A 162 -7.14 -21.86 7.88
C ALA A 162 -8.56 -21.35 8.13
N PHE A 163 -9.00 -20.36 7.34
CA PHE A 163 -10.38 -19.87 7.35
C PHE A 163 -11.40 -20.98 7.06
N MET A 164 -11.11 -21.84 6.08
CA MET A 164 -11.99 -22.96 5.75
C MET A 164 -12.03 -24.03 6.85
N ALA A 165 -10.89 -24.35 7.46
CA ALA A 165 -10.80 -25.26 8.59
C ALA A 165 -11.59 -24.74 9.79
N PHE A 166 -11.47 -23.45 10.09
CA PHE A 166 -12.25 -22.77 11.13
C PHE A 166 -13.76 -22.85 10.87
N ARG A 167 -14.20 -22.68 9.62
CA ARG A 167 -15.62 -22.80 9.24
C ARG A 167 -16.18 -24.20 9.44
N VAL A 168 -15.40 -25.24 9.17
CA VAL A 168 -15.79 -26.64 9.40
C VAL A 168 -15.87 -26.92 10.91
N ALA A 169 -14.92 -26.43 11.69
CA ALA A 169 -14.95 -26.54 13.16
C ALA A 169 -16.20 -25.89 13.78
N LEU A 170 -16.70 -24.81 13.18
CA LEU A 170 -17.93 -24.13 13.60
C LEU A 170 -19.23 -24.74 13.05
N HIS A 171 -19.18 -25.94 12.46
CA HIS A 171 -20.33 -26.66 11.90
C HIS A 171 -21.16 -25.86 10.88
N THR A 172 -20.50 -24.97 10.13
CA THR A 172 -21.18 -24.28 9.03
C THR A 172 -21.05 -25.08 7.73
N PRO A 173 -22.16 -25.42 7.05
CA PRO A 173 -22.11 -26.27 5.87
C PRO A 173 -21.36 -25.57 4.72
N MET A 174 -20.51 -26.33 4.03
CA MET A 174 -19.74 -25.85 2.89
C MET A 174 -19.61 -26.95 1.84
N ILE A 175 -19.78 -26.58 0.57
CA ILE A 175 -19.76 -27.49 -0.59
C ILE A 175 -18.38 -28.16 -0.77
N LEU A 176 -17.28 -27.46 -0.47
CA LEU A 176 -15.91 -27.91 -0.79
C LEU A 176 -15.41 -29.08 0.08
N LEU A 177 -15.85 -29.16 1.33
CA LEU A 177 -15.47 -30.21 2.30
C LEU A 177 -16.60 -31.21 2.57
N HIS A 178 -17.76 -31.04 1.94
CA HIS A 178 -18.84 -32.04 1.97
C HIS A 178 -18.59 -33.20 1.01
N ILE A 179 -17.56 -33.10 0.16
CA ILE A 179 -17.27 -34.07 -0.91
C ILE A 179 -16.60 -35.34 -0.38
N SER A 180 -16.06 -35.34 0.84
CA SER A 180 -15.38 -36.53 1.40
C SER A 180 -15.80 -36.77 2.85
N LYS A 181 -16.53 -37.87 3.08
CA LYS A 181 -16.78 -38.47 4.41
C LYS A 181 -15.54 -39.19 4.97
N HIS A 182 -14.33 -38.80 4.55
CA HIS A 182 -13.12 -39.59 4.74
C HIS A 182 -12.16 -38.97 5.77
N THR A 183 -11.42 -39.82 6.48
CA THR A 183 -10.45 -39.49 7.54
C THR A 183 -9.39 -38.47 7.10
N ARG A 184 -9.02 -38.46 5.82
CA ARG A 184 -8.09 -37.48 5.23
C ARG A 184 -8.61 -36.05 5.38
N THR A 185 -9.91 -35.84 5.20
CA THR A 185 -10.53 -34.51 5.34
C THR A 185 -10.41 -33.95 6.76
N SER A 186 -10.49 -34.80 7.78
CA SER A 186 -10.30 -34.39 9.18
C SER A 186 -8.85 -33.94 9.45
N LEU A 187 -7.85 -34.64 8.91
CA LEU A 187 -6.44 -34.25 9.04
C LEU A 187 -6.16 -32.89 8.40
N ALA A 188 -6.70 -32.62 7.20
CA ALA A 188 -6.53 -31.33 6.54
C ALA A 188 -7.16 -30.17 7.34
N VAL A 189 -8.30 -30.41 8.00
CA VAL A 189 -8.92 -29.43 8.90
C VAL A 189 -8.04 -29.18 10.13
N TRP A 190 -7.49 -30.22 10.77
CA TRP A 190 -6.59 -30.04 11.91
C TRP A 190 -5.31 -29.28 11.54
N LEU A 191 -4.69 -29.61 10.41
CA LEU A 191 -3.55 -28.86 9.89
C LEU A 191 -3.94 -27.40 9.60
N GLY A 192 -5.07 -27.15 8.95
CA GLY A 192 -5.55 -25.79 8.74
C GLY A 192 -5.78 -24.99 10.04
N LEU A 193 -6.24 -25.63 11.12
CA LEU A 193 -6.46 -24.99 12.43
C LEU A 193 -5.16 -24.74 13.21
N ILE A 194 -4.19 -25.66 13.11
CA ILE A 194 -2.89 -25.55 13.82
C ILE A 194 -2.01 -24.49 13.16
N LEU A 195 -2.11 -24.32 11.83
CA LEU A 195 -1.23 -23.45 11.07
C LEU A 195 -1.20 -21.99 11.59
N PRO A 196 -2.31 -21.29 11.85
CA PRO A 196 -2.29 -19.95 12.44
C PRO A 196 -1.63 -19.89 13.82
N VAL A 197 -1.82 -20.93 14.64
CA VAL A 197 -1.21 -21.01 15.99
C VAL A 197 0.30 -21.11 15.84
N PHE A 198 0.77 -22.03 14.99
CA PHE A 198 2.19 -22.26 14.79
C PHE A 198 2.88 -21.04 14.17
N TRP A 199 2.21 -20.39 13.22
CA TRP A 199 2.66 -19.13 12.62
C TRP A 199 2.78 -18.00 13.65
N LEU A 200 1.72 -17.78 14.47
CA LEU A 200 1.72 -16.76 15.50
C LEU A 200 2.82 -17.01 16.53
N THR A 201 3.01 -18.27 16.96
CA THR A 201 4.08 -18.64 17.90
C THR A 201 5.46 -18.26 17.37
N LEU A 202 5.78 -18.63 16.12
CA LEU A 202 7.08 -18.30 15.53
C LEU A 202 7.27 -16.80 15.32
N ASN A 203 6.22 -16.08 14.90
CA ASN A 203 6.26 -14.63 14.74
C ASN A 203 6.53 -13.91 16.08
N LEU A 204 5.89 -14.36 17.16
CA LEU A 204 6.15 -13.85 18.51
C LEU A 204 7.60 -14.15 18.96
N ILE A 205 8.12 -15.35 18.67
CA ILE A 205 9.52 -15.69 18.98
C ILE A 205 10.49 -14.78 18.22
N VAL A 206 10.26 -14.55 16.91
CA VAL A 206 11.07 -13.64 16.09
C VAL A 206 11.09 -12.22 16.65
N SER A 207 9.96 -11.77 17.19
CA SER A 207 9.77 -10.38 17.62
C SER A 207 10.23 -10.09 19.05
N PHE A 208 10.10 -11.06 19.96
CA PHE A 208 10.34 -10.86 21.40
C PHE A 208 11.59 -11.56 21.95
N HIS A 209 12.16 -12.53 21.22
CA HIS A 209 13.26 -13.32 21.76
C HIS A 209 14.62 -12.67 21.50
N THR A 210 15.27 -12.21 22.58
CA THR A 210 16.52 -11.44 22.54
C THR A 210 17.79 -12.27 22.32
N LYS A 211 17.69 -13.60 22.31
CA LYS A 211 18.85 -14.52 22.18
C LYS A 211 18.70 -15.61 21.10
N ALA A 212 17.63 -15.56 20.30
CA ALA A 212 17.29 -16.64 19.36
C ALA A 212 18.07 -16.54 18.05
N PHE A 213 18.46 -15.33 17.66
CA PHE A 213 19.04 -15.00 16.37
C PHE A 213 20.35 -14.24 16.57
N THR A 214 21.24 -14.30 15.58
CA THR A 214 22.54 -13.62 15.60
C THR A 214 22.42 -12.11 15.88
N ASN A 215 21.35 -11.48 15.38
CA ASN A 215 21.09 -10.05 15.53
C ASN A 215 19.86 -9.73 16.41
N SER A 216 19.46 -10.66 17.29
CA SER A 216 18.30 -10.51 18.19
C SER A 216 18.38 -9.30 19.12
N TYR A 217 19.59 -8.83 19.44
CA TYR A 217 19.80 -7.67 20.31
C TYR A 217 19.21 -6.37 19.73
N LEU A 218 19.01 -6.31 18.41
CA LEU A 218 18.38 -5.17 17.73
C LEU A 218 16.89 -5.02 18.07
N CYS A 219 16.25 -6.08 18.60
CA CYS A 219 14.86 -6.10 19.03
C CYS A 219 14.68 -5.96 20.55
N GLU A 220 15.76 -5.65 21.28
CA GLU A 220 15.69 -5.37 22.71
C GLU A 220 14.79 -4.14 22.95
N GLY A 221 13.77 -4.31 23.79
CA GLY A 221 12.75 -3.29 24.07
C GLY A 221 11.42 -3.46 23.33
N MET A 222 11.30 -4.37 22.36
CA MET A 222 10.04 -4.67 21.65
C MET A 222 8.90 -5.01 22.62
N ASN A 223 7.76 -4.32 22.52
CA ASN A 223 6.57 -4.57 23.33
C ASN A 223 5.36 -4.94 22.47
N LEU A 224 4.28 -5.42 23.09
CA LEU A 224 3.06 -5.86 22.37
C LEU A 224 2.42 -4.76 21.53
N PHE A 225 2.49 -3.51 21.98
CA PHE A 225 1.94 -2.36 21.26
C PHE A 225 2.72 -2.09 19.97
N HIS A 226 4.05 -1.96 20.06
CA HIS A 226 4.94 -1.77 18.91
C HIS A 226 4.95 -2.98 17.97
N TRP A 227 4.81 -4.19 18.51
CA TRP A 227 4.64 -5.39 17.68
C TRP A 227 3.32 -5.34 16.90
N PHE A 228 2.22 -4.94 17.55
CA PHE A 228 0.93 -4.81 16.87
C PHE A 228 0.97 -3.70 15.81
N GLU A 229 1.55 -2.55 16.17
CA GLU A 229 1.83 -1.47 15.21
C GLU A 229 2.67 -1.99 14.05
N PHE A 230 3.72 -2.77 14.30
CA PHE A 230 4.52 -3.42 13.27
C PHE A 230 3.71 -4.40 12.42
N GLN A 231 2.86 -5.26 12.98
CA GLN A 231 2.04 -6.17 12.19
C GLN A 231 1.01 -5.42 11.33
N VAL A 232 0.42 -4.36 11.87
CA VAL A 232 -0.49 -3.49 11.11
C VAL A 232 0.30 -2.75 10.02
N VAL A 233 1.48 -2.23 10.34
CA VAL A 233 2.29 -1.45 9.42
C VAL A 233 2.95 -2.33 8.36
N SER A 234 3.38 -3.54 8.67
CA SER A 234 4.05 -4.46 7.73
C SER A 234 3.03 -5.17 6.83
N ASN A 235 1.93 -5.68 7.40
CA ASN A 235 0.95 -6.44 6.62
C ASN A 235 -0.11 -5.57 5.95
N PHE A 236 -0.55 -4.49 6.60
CA PHE A 236 -1.60 -3.59 6.10
C PHE A 236 -1.00 -2.33 5.49
N VAL A 237 -0.07 -1.69 6.21
CA VAL A 237 0.64 -0.54 5.68
C VAL A 237 1.71 -0.97 4.69
N GLY A 238 2.28 -2.18 4.67
CA GLY A 238 3.20 -2.58 3.59
C GLY A 238 2.50 -2.57 2.23
N VAL A 239 1.23 -3.00 2.20
CA VAL A 239 0.35 -2.84 1.04
C VAL A 239 0.00 -1.36 0.81
N LEU A 240 -0.31 -0.59 1.87
CA LEU A 240 -0.59 0.85 1.76
C LEU A 240 0.65 1.77 1.63
N ASP A 241 1.87 1.26 1.75
CA ASP A 241 3.19 1.93 1.71
C ASP A 241 3.82 1.63 0.36
N VAL A 242 3.56 0.43 -0.16
CA VAL A 242 3.54 0.19 -1.61
C VAL A 242 2.60 1.18 -2.30
N MET A 243 1.44 1.46 -1.72
CA MET A 243 0.55 2.52 -2.23
C MET A 243 1.07 3.92 -1.86
N GLY A 244 1.56 4.14 -0.63
CA GLY A 244 1.71 5.45 0.02
C GLY A 244 3.05 6.15 -0.16
N ARG A 245 4.09 5.47 -0.69
CA ARG A 245 5.32 6.14 -1.13
C ARG A 245 5.12 6.85 -2.47
N ARG A 246 4.52 8.03 -2.34
CA ARG A 246 4.65 9.30 -3.08
C ARG A 246 4.62 9.31 -4.61
N ASP A 247 4.44 8.23 -5.36
CA ASP A 247 4.17 8.39 -6.80
C ASP A 247 3.52 7.17 -7.47
N LEU A 248 2.32 7.37 -8.01
CA LEU A 248 1.68 6.41 -8.92
C LEU A 248 2.59 6.13 -10.13
N TRP A 249 3.37 7.13 -10.56
CA TRP A 249 4.30 7.00 -11.68
C TRP A 249 5.49 6.10 -11.35
N ASN A 250 6.04 6.19 -10.13
CA ASN A 250 7.12 5.28 -9.69
C ASN A 250 6.60 3.87 -9.46
N ASP A 251 5.35 3.73 -9.01
CA ASP A 251 4.71 2.42 -8.96
C ASP A 251 4.60 1.82 -10.38
N LEU A 252 4.16 2.59 -11.37
CA LEU A 252 4.11 2.18 -12.78
C LEU A 252 5.50 1.85 -13.37
N HIS A 253 6.48 2.74 -13.24
CA HIS A 253 7.81 2.58 -13.84
C HIS A 253 8.72 1.61 -13.08
N GLY A 254 8.71 1.68 -11.74
CA GLY A 254 9.65 0.94 -10.89
C GLY A 254 9.08 -0.36 -10.31
N ARG A 255 7.75 -0.54 -10.28
CA ARG A 255 7.07 -1.70 -9.68
C ARG A 255 6.02 -2.34 -10.61
N GLY A 256 5.92 -1.89 -11.86
CA GLY A 256 4.98 -2.42 -12.86
C GLY A 256 3.51 -2.12 -12.58
N GLY A 257 3.21 -1.11 -11.74
CA GLY A 257 1.85 -0.64 -11.43
C GLY A 257 1.12 -1.45 -10.37
N LEU A 258 1.84 -2.18 -9.51
CA LEU A 258 1.23 -3.05 -8.50
C LEU A 258 0.29 -2.30 -7.54
N GLY A 259 0.77 -1.19 -6.99
CA GLY A 259 -0.01 -0.36 -6.08
C GLY A 259 -1.30 0.09 -6.75
N ALA A 260 -1.19 0.57 -8.00
CA ALA A 260 -2.34 0.98 -8.81
C ALA A 260 -3.35 -0.16 -9.03
N VAL A 261 -2.88 -1.35 -9.40
CA VAL A 261 -3.73 -2.53 -9.64
C VAL A 261 -4.38 -3.00 -8.34
N SER A 262 -3.66 -2.98 -7.23
CA SER A 262 -4.17 -3.37 -5.91
C SER A 262 -5.26 -2.41 -5.42
N VAL A 263 -5.04 -1.09 -5.59
CA VAL A 263 -6.02 -0.04 -5.30
C VAL A 263 -7.26 -0.21 -6.18
N ALA A 264 -7.07 -0.46 -7.48
CA ALA A 264 -8.17 -0.70 -8.40
C ALA A 264 -8.96 -1.96 -8.03
N ALA A 265 -8.29 -3.05 -7.63
CA ALA A 265 -8.94 -4.29 -7.20
C ALA A 265 -9.77 -4.09 -5.91
N LEU A 266 -9.24 -3.36 -4.93
CA LEU A 266 -9.98 -2.98 -3.72
C LEU A 266 -11.18 -2.08 -4.03
N TRP A 267 -11.04 -1.18 -5.00
CA TRP A 267 -12.14 -0.33 -5.46
C TRP A 267 -13.23 -1.15 -6.15
N VAL A 268 -12.87 -2.04 -7.07
CA VAL A 268 -13.79 -2.99 -7.71
C VAL A 268 -14.50 -3.84 -6.65
N TRP A 269 -13.78 -4.30 -5.62
CA TRP A 269 -14.38 -4.99 -4.49
C TRP A 269 -15.43 -4.14 -3.76
N GLY A 270 -15.11 -2.88 -3.48
CA GLY A 270 -16.06 -1.91 -2.89
C GLY A 270 -17.30 -1.71 -3.77
N VAL A 271 -17.13 -1.63 -5.09
CA VAL A 271 -18.24 -1.53 -6.05
C VAL A 271 -19.12 -2.78 -5.97
N TYR A 272 -18.54 -3.97 -5.96
CA TYR A 272 -19.32 -5.21 -5.84
C TYR A 272 -20.03 -5.34 -4.50
N PHE A 273 -19.39 -4.92 -3.41
CA PHE A 273 -20.02 -4.86 -2.09
C PHE A 273 -21.31 -4.02 -2.12
N VAL A 274 -21.24 -2.85 -2.77
CA VAL A 274 -22.37 -1.94 -2.93
C VAL A 274 -23.49 -2.53 -3.77
N HIS A 275 -23.16 -3.22 -4.87
CA HIS A 275 -24.12 -3.81 -5.79
C HIS A 275 -24.82 -5.03 -5.18
N HIS A 276 -24.10 -5.84 -4.41
CA HIS A 276 -24.65 -7.03 -3.74
C HIS A 276 -25.22 -6.75 -2.34
N ARG A 277 -25.36 -5.49 -1.92
CA ARG A 277 -25.77 -5.12 -0.56
C ARG A 277 -27.07 -5.77 -0.08
N SER A 278 -28.07 -5.92 -0.94
CA SER A 278 -29.36 -6.55 -0.60
C SER A 278 -29.17 -8.02 -0.28
N VAL A 279 -28.51 -8.75 -1.19
CA VAL A 279 -28.17 -10.16 -1.05
C VAL A 279 -27.30 -10.40 0.19
N ILE A 280 -26.33 -9.53 0.45
CA ILE A 280 -25.48 -9.57 1.65
C ILE A 280 -26.35 -9.41 2.90
N THR A 281 -27.22 -8.39 2.93
CA THR A 281 -28.09 -8.12 4.09
C THR A 281 -29.05 -9.27 4.35
N GLU A 282 -29.64 -9.86 3.31
CA GLU A 282 -30.49 -11.04 3.40
C GLU A 282 -29.72 -12.26 3.91
N THR A 283 -28.50 -12.46 3.43
CA THR A 283 -27.60 -13.52 3.91
C THR A 283 -27.27 -13.34 5.39
N ILE A 284 -27.01 -12.11 5.84
CA ILE A 284 -26.77 -11.78 7.26
C ILE A 284 -28.02 -12.08 8.09
N LYS A 285 -29.20 -11.66 7.64
CA LYS A 285 -30.47 -11.92 8.35
C LYS A 285 -30.77 -13.42 8.44
N ALA A 286 -30.60 -14.15 7.35
CA ALA A 286 -30.80 -15.60 7.30
C ALA A 286 -29.78 -16.37 8.15
N ALA A 287 -28.54 -15.86 8.28
CA ALA A 287 -27.54 -16.41 9.19
C ALA A 287 -27.88 -16.07 10.65
N SER A 288 -28.23 -14.83 10.95
CA SER A 288 -28.61 -14.39 12.31
C SER A 288 -29.77 -15.23 12.86
N LYS A 289 -30.81 -15.46 12.05
CA LYS A 289 -31.97 -16.25 12.44
C LYS A 289 -31.61 -17.69 12.81
N ARG A 290 -30.60 -18.28 12.15
CA ARG A 290 -30.09 -19.63 12.46
C ARG A 290 -29.34 -19.72 13.80
N TYR A 291 -28.92 -18.58 14.35
CA TYR A 291 -28.14 -18.54 15.59
C TYR A 291 -28.96 -18.08 16.80
N ASP A 292 -30.25 -17.79 16.62
CA ASP A 292 -31.10 -17.30 17.70
C ASP A 292 -31.24 -18.32 18.84
N ASP A 293 -31.14 -19.62 18.54
CA ASP A 293 -31.21 -20.70 19.53
C ASP A 293 -29.89 -20.95 20.29
N GLN A 294 -28.80 -20.25 19.93
CA GLN A 294 -27.50 -20.43 20.59
C GLN A 294 -27.39 -19.59 21.88
N PRO A 295 -26.55 -20.01 22.85
CA PRO A 295 -26.27 -19.24 24.06
C PRO A 295 -25.69 -17.86 23.74
N SER A 296 -25.97 -16.87 24.60
CA SER A 296 -25.74 -15.43 24.33
C SER A 296 -24.34 -15.09 23.82
N TRP A 297 -23.28 -15.58 24.49
CA TRP A 297 -21.88 -15.33 24.10
C TRP A 297 -21.56 -15.89 22.71
N ARG A 298 -22.07 -17.08 22.39
CA ARG A 298 -21.88 -17.76 21.09
C ARG A 298 -22.73 -17.11 20.00
N ARG A 299 -23.93 -16.63 20.35
CA ARG A 299 -24.81 -15.89 19.45
C ARG A 299 -24.15 -14.59 18.99
N TRP A 300 -23.55 -13.83 19.92
CA TRP A 300 -22.84 -12.60 19.60
C TRP A 300 -21.65 -12.83 18.68
N SER A 301 -20.80 -13.83 18.98
CA SER A 301 -19.66 -14.15 18.14
C SER A 301 -20.07 -14.64 16.74
N LEU A 302 -21.11 -15.48 16.65
CA LEU A 302 -21.63 -15.97 15.36
C LEU A 302 -22.31 -14.86 14.54
N ARG A 303 -22.96 -13.89 15.17
CA ARG A 303 -23.54 -12.72 14.49
C ARG A 303 -22.46 -11.76 13.98
N ALA A 304 -21.47 -11.44 14.82
CA ALA A 304 -20.33 -10.65 14.40
C ALA A 304 -19.60 -11.31 13.22
N TRP A 305 -19.42 -12.63 13.31
CA TRP A 305 -18.87 -13.43 12.21
C TRP A 305 -19.74 -13.40 10.94
N ALA A 306 -21.07 -13.49 11.06
CA ALA A 306 -21.96 -13.42 9.92
C ALA A 306 -21.85 -12.09 9.15
N ILE A 307 -21.67 -10.98 9.87
CA ILE A 307 -21.47 -9.65 9.28
C ILE A 307 -20.18 -9.61 8.46
N LEU A 308 -19.08 -10.13 9.00
CA LEU A 308 -17.79 -10.17 8.29
C LEU A 308 -17.81 -11.16 7.11
N ARG A 309 -18.48 -12.30 7.28
CA ARG A 309 -18.48 -13.41 6.33
C ARG A 309 -19.39 -13.19 5.13
N ALA A 310 -20.58 -12.66 5.32
CA ALA A 310 -21.58 -12.57 4.26
C ALA A 310 -21.09 -11.78 3.02
N PRO A 311 -20.40 -10.64 3.16
CA PRO A 311 -19.81 -9.93 2.01
C PRO A 311 -18.85 -10.80 1.21
N TRP A 312 -17.94 -11.49 1.91
CA TRP A 312 -16.94 -12.37 1.29
C TRP A 312 -17.60 -13.54 0.56
N ASP A 313 -18.56 -14.20 1.21
CA ASP A 313 -19.29 -15.34 0.63
C ASP A 313 -20.09 -14.93 -0.62
N VAL A 314 -20.76 -13.77 -0.61
CA VAL A 314 -21.56 -13.30 -1.75
C VAL A 314 -20.66 -12.86 -2.90
N ILE A 315 -19.67 -12.00 -2.63
CA ILE A 315 -18.79 -11.45 -3.68
C ILE A 315 -18.00 -12.56 -4.36
N ILE A 316 -17.41 -13.51 -3.63
CA ILE A 316 -16.61 -14.60 -4.24
C ILE A 316 -17.49 -15.59 -5.00
N ARG A 317 -18.76 -15.78 -4.59
CA ARG A 317 -19.69 -16.60 -5.36
C ARG A 317 -20.09 -15.93 -6.67
N SER A 318 -20.31 -14.62 -6.64
CA SER A 318 -20.73 -13.85 -7.80
C SER A 318 -19.55 -13.58 -8.76
N HIS A 319 -18.38 -13.23 -8.22
CA HIS A 319 -17.21 -12.72 -8.94
C HIS A 319 -15.95 -13.48 -8.54
N ALA A 320 -15.90 -14.78 -8.87
CA ALA A 320 -14.81 -15.66 -8.45
C ALA A 320 -13.42 -15.21 -8.94
N TRP A 321 -13.34 -14.50 -10.07
CA TRP A 321 -12.09 -13.97 -10.63
C TRP A 321 -11.42 -12.94 -9.73
N LEU A 322 -12.17 -12.26 -8.87
CA LEU A 322 -11.64 -11.24 -7.97
C LEU A 322 -10.73 -11.86 -6.89
N LEU A 323 -11.01 -13.10 -6.50
CA LEU A 323 -10.11 -13.86 -5.62
C LEU A 323 -8.75 -14.08 -6.29
N LEU A 324 -8.74 -14.45 -7.58
CA LEU A 324 -7.52 -14.59 -8.36
C LEU A 324 -6.76 -13.26 -8.42
N VAL A 325 -7.45 -12.14 -8.67
CA VAL A 325 -6.83 -10.81 -8.71
C VAL A 325 -6.23 -10.42 -7.37
N ILE A 326 -6.94 -10.62 -6.25
CA ILE A 326 -6.39 -10.35 -4.91
C ILE A 326 -5.16 -11.21 -4.63
N VAL A 327 -5.22 -12.51 -4.94
CA VAL A 327 -4.10 -13.43 -4.76
C VAL A 327 -2.91 -13.00 -5.61
N CYS A 328 -3.14 -12.62 -6.88
CA CYS A 328 -2.09 -12.08 -7.75
C CYS A 328 -1.50 -10.78 -7.21
N CYS A 329 -2.31 -9.83 -6.73
CA CYS A 329 -1.83 -8.58 -6.13
C CYS A 329 -0.97 -8.83 -4.88
N LEU A 330 -1.42 -9.70 -3.99
CA LEU A 330 -0.67 -10.08 -2.79
C LEU A 330 0.66 -10.75 -3.15
N HIS A 331 0.66 -11.63 -4.16
CA HIS A 331 1.88 -12.31 -4.62
C HIS A 331 2.80 -11.45 -5.48
N TRP A 332 2.31 -10.41 -6.15
CA TRP A 332 3.14 -9.55 -6.98
C TRP A 332 4.04 -8.65 -6.11
N SER A 333 3.54 -8.15 -4.97
CA SER A 333 4.38 -7.44 -3.97
C SER A 333 5.55 -8.32 -3.52
N TRP A 334 5.21 -9.58 -3.26
CA TRP A 334 6.14 -10.63 -2.90
C TRP A 334 7.19 -10.91 -3.98
N ILE A 335 6.77 -11.04 -5.25
CA ILE A 335 7.68 -11.25 -6.39
C ILE A 335 8.68 -10.10 -6.50
N LEU A 336 8.22 -8.85 -6.40
CA LEU A 336 9.08 -7.68 -6.51
C LEU A 336 10.12 -7.62 -5.38
N GLY A 337 9.71 -7.95 -4.14
CA GLY A 337 10.62 -8.04 -3.00
C GLY A 337 11.72 -9.08 -3.23
N ILE A 338 11.35 -10.27 -3.73
CA ILE A 338 12.31 -11.34 -4.07
C ILE A 338 13.24 -10.89 -5.21
N MET A 339 12.70 -10.34 -6.30
CA MET A 339 13.48 -9.89 -7.45
C MET A 339 14.49 -8.80 -7.09
N ARG A 340 14.12 -7.85 -6.23
CA ARG A 340 15.06 -6.82 -5.75
C ARG A 340 16.15 -7.39 -4.86
N GLY A 341 15.83 -8.34 -3.99
CA GLY A 341 16.84 -9.06 -3.21
C GLY A 341 17.87 -9.75 -4.08
N MET A 342 17.43 -10.34 -5.20
CA MET A 342 18.33 -10.98 -6.17
C MET A 342 19.24 -10.01 -6.92
N SER A 343 18.78 -8.78 -7.17
CA SER A 343 19.62 -7.77 -7.85
C SER A 343 20.78 -7.26 -6.98
N LEU A 344 20.70 -7.46 -5.66
CA LEU A 344 21.68 -6.95 -4.70
C LEU A 344 22.83 -7.94 -4.45
N ASP A 345 22.58 -9.24 -4.53
CA ASP A 345 23.58 -10.28 -4.31
C ASP A 345 23.67 -11.14 -5.58
N ASN A 346 24.85 -11.21 -6.24
CA ASN A 346 25.11 -12.03 -7.45
C ASN A 346 24.71 -13.51 -7.26
N TYR A 347 23.43 -13.80 -7.44
CA TYR A 347 22.78 -14.98 -6.88
C TYR A 347 23.05 -16.25 -7.69
N GLN A 348 23.46 -17.33 -7.03
CA GLN A 348 23.63 -18.65 -7.65
C GLN A 348 22.54 -19.61 -7.16
N PHE A 349 21.94 -20.34 -8.10
CA PHE A 349 20.89 -21.32 -7.81
C PHE A 349 21.48 -22.53 -7.06
N THR A 350 20.95 -22.85 -5.87
CA THR A 350 21.38 -24.04 -5.12
C THR A 350 20.58 -25.28 -5.54
N TYR A 351 21.13 -26.47 -5.27
CA TYR A 351 20.46 -27.75 -5.55
C TYR A 351 19.11 -27.88 -4.81
N GLY A 352 19.05 -27.41 -3.54
CA GLY A 352 17.81 -27.42 -2.75
C GLY A 352 16.71 -26.53 -3.34
N GLN A 353 17.10 -25.42 -3.99
CA GLN A 353 16.18 -24.57 -4.73
C GLN A 353 15.65 -25.24 -6.00
N ALA A 354 16.51 -25.85 -6.81
CA ALA A 354 16.03 -26.58 -7.98
C ALA A 354 15.00 -27.66 -7.56
N LEU A 355 15.27 -28.40 -6.48
CA LEU A 355 14.37 -29.43 -5.97
C LEU A 355 13.01 -28.88 -5.49
N SER A 356 12.97 -27.69 -4.88
CA SER A 356 11.72 -27.08 -4.39
C SER A 356 10.81 -26.58 -5.52
N LEU A 357 11.37 -26.20 -6.68
CA LEU A 357 10.58 -25.97 -7.90
C LEU A 357 9.98 -27.29 -8.41
N PHE A 358 10.78 -28.35 -8.48
CA PHE A 358 10.34 -29.66 -8.98
C PHE A 358 9.26 -30.32 -8.11
N PHE A 359 9.18 -30.02 -6.82
CA PHE A 359 8.13 -30.56 -5.95
C PHE A 359 6.72 -30.04 -6.34
N VAL A 360 6.67 -28.86 -6.96
CA VAL A 360 5.42 -28.17 -7.32
C VAL A 360 4.92 -28.51 -8.72
N PHE A 361 5.82 -28.89 -9.63
CA PHE A 361 5.46 -29.26 -11.00
C PHE A 361 4.49 -30.44 -11.10
N PRO A 362 4.66 -31.58 -10.40
CA PRO A 362 3.78 -32.74 -10.57
C PRO A 362 2.29 -32.49 -10.30
N PRO A 363 1.86 -31.88 -9.17
CA PRO A 363 0.44 -31.58 -8.95
C PRO A 363 -0.11 -30.60 -9.99
N ILE A 364 0.71 -29.67 -10.47
CA ILE A 364 0.30 -28.67 -11.47
C ILE A 364 0.19 -29.26 -12.86
N VAL A 365 1.15 -30.08 -13.28
CA VAL A 365 1.10 -30.77 -14.56
C VAL A 365 -0.09 -31.73 -14.59
N LYS A 366 -0.34 -32.45 -13.49
CA LYS A 366 -1.52 -33.31 -13.34
C LYS A 366 -2.81 -32.50 -13.46
N LEU A 367 -2.89 -31.36 -12.77
CA LEU A 367 -4.02 -30.44 -12.83
C LEU A 367 -4.26 -29.85 -14.23
N LEU A 368 -3.22 -29.25 -14.81
CA LEU A 368 -3.26 -28.64 -16.13
C LEU A 368 -3.67 -29.67 -17.17
N ARG A 369 -3.15 -30.89 -17.09
CA ARG A 369 -3.54 -31.97 -18.00
C ARG A 369 -4.99 -32.41 -17.81
N ALA A 370 -5.45 -32.53 -16.56
CA ALA A 370 -6.83 -32.94 -16.25
C ALA A 370 -7.87 -31.88 -16.65
N ARG A 371 -7.51 -30.60 -16.57
CA ARG A 371 -8.45 -29.47 -16.75
C ARG A 371 -8.10 -28.53 -17.90
N TRP A 372 -7.17 -28.92 -18.79
CA TRP A 372 -6.68 -28.07 -19.87
C TRP A 372 -7.82 -27.44 -20.67
N CYS A 373 -8.81 -28.23 -21.07
CA CYS A 373 -9.94 -27.76 -21.85
C CYS A 373 -10.81 -26.72 -21.11
N GLU A 374 -10.98 -26.86 -19.79
CA GLU A 374 -11.75 -25.90 -18.97
C GLU A 374 -10.96 -24.62 -18.75
N ILE A 375 -9.66 -24.73 -18.49
CA ILE A 375 -8.75 -23.59 -18.33
C ILE A 375 -8.65 -22.81 -19.64
N CYS A 376 -8.48 -23.49 -20.78
CA CYS A 376 -8.49 -22.85 -22.11
C CYS A 376 -9.82 -22.18 -22.39
N LYS A 377 -10.96 -22.83 -22.11
CA LYS A 377 -12.28 -22.20 -22.25
C LYS A 377 -12.40 -20.96 -21.37
N PHE A 378 -11.90 -21.00 -20.14
CA PHE A 378 -11.88 -19.82 -19.28
C PHE A 378 -11.02 -18.71 -19.87
N ILE A 379 -9.77 -18.99 -20.26
CA ILE A 379 -8.86 -17.98 -20.84
C ILE A 379 -9.49 -17.34 -22.08
N VAL A 380 -10.10 -18.15 -22.96
CA VAL A 380 -10.77 -17.68 -24.17
C VAL A 380 -12.02 -16.86 -23.85
N ASN A 381 -12.80 -17.25 -22.84
CA ASN A 381 -14.02 -16.54 -22.43
C ASN A 381 -13.77 -15.38 -21.46
N PHE A 382 -12.58 -15.29 -20.88
CA PHE A 382 -12.24 -14.30 -19.86
C PHE A 382 -12.44 -12.86 -20.35
N PRO A 383 -12.04 -12.47 -21.58
CA PRO A 383 -12.28 -11.10 -22.06
C PRO A 383 -13.77 -10.75 -22.13
N ARG A 384 -14.60 -11.71 -22.57
CA ARG A 384 -16.06 -11.51 -22.66
C ARG A 384 -16.69 -11.42 -21.27
N ASN A 385 -16.34 -12.35 -20.37
CA ASN A 385 -16.81 -12.32 -18.99
C ASN A 385 -16.35 -11.05 -18.27
N LEU A 386 -15.11 -10.60 -18.51
CA LEU A 386 -14.59 -9.35 -17.97
C LEU A 386 -15.37 -8.15 -18.50
N LEU A 387 -15.74 -8.14 -19.79
CA LEU A 387 -16.61 -7.12 -20.38
C LEU A 387 -17.99 -7.10 -19.74
N ASP A 388 -18.63 -8.26 -19.58
CA ASP A 388 -19.94 -8.38 -18.90
C ASP A 388 -19.84 -7.89 -17.44
N GLU A 389 -18.72 -8.18 -16.77
CA GLU A 389 -18.43 -7.72 -15.42
C GLU A 389 -18.16 -6.22 -15.34
N ILE A 390 -17.44 -5.64 -16.30
CA ILE A 390 -17.26 -4.20 -16.43
C ILE A 390 -18.62 -3.53 -16.65
N VAL A 391 -19.46 -4.11 -17.51
CA VAL A 391 -20.83 -3.66 -17.71
C VAL A 391 -21.60 -3.76 -16.40
N PHE A 392 -21.46 -4.81 -15.61
CA PHE A 392 -22.10 -4.94 -14.30
C PHE A 392 -21.56 -3.92 -13.26
N ILE A 393 -20.25 -3.68 -13.20
CA ILE A 393 -19.61 -2.66 -12.35
C ILE A 393 -20.21 -1.30 -12.60
N PHE A 394 -20.42 -0.94 -13.87
CA PHE A 394 -20.98 0.34 -14.24
C PHE A 394 -22.51 0.36 -14.11
N SER A 395 -23.20 -0.68 -14.59
CA SER A 395 -24.66 -0.71 -14.74
C SER A 395 -25.41 -1.14 -13.49
N GLY A 396 -24.84 -2.04 -12.70
CA GLY A 396 -25.49 -2.68 -11.57
C GLY A 396 -26.71 -3.55 -11.92
N ILE A 397 -26.96 -3.78 -13.21
CA ILE A 397 -28.10 -4.55 -13.70
C ILE A 397 -27.68 -6.03 -13.75
N ASN A 398 -28.29 -6.85 -12.89
CA ASN A 398 -28.32 -8.30 -13.08
C ASN A 398 -29.60 -8.64 -13.84
N ASP A 399 -29.54 -9.57 -14.81
CA ASP A 399 -30.68 -10.04 -15.62
C ASP A 399 -31.84 -10.65 -14.81
N THR A 400 -31.72 -10.77 -13.48
CA THR A 400 -32.71 -11.43 -12.64
C THR A 400 -33.18 -10.53 -11.50
N GLY A 401 -34.30 -9.85 -11.69
CA GLY A 401 -35.22 -9.52 -10.59
C GLY A 401 -35.42 -8.04 -10.31
N LYS A 402 -36.70 -7.65 -10.38
CA LYS A 402 -37.28 -6.38 -9.92
C LYS A 402 -36.69 -5.98 -8.56
N GLN A 403 -36.00 -4.84 -8.50
CA GLN A 403 -35.63 -4.22 -7.24
C GLN A 403 -36.87 -3.58 -6.62
N ASP A 404 -37.07 -3.78 -5.31
CA ASP A 404 -38.11 -3.12 -4.53
C ASP A 404 -37.87 -1.60 -4.50
N GLY A 405 -38.55 -0.87 -5.41
CA GLY A 405 -38.45 0.57 -5.60
C GLY A 405 -39.04 1.46 -4.49
N SER A 406 -39.43 0.90 -3.33
CA SER A 406 -40.25 1.63 -2.36
C SER A 406 -39.52 2.45 -1.29
N ARG A 407 -38.18 2.45 -1.24
CA ARG A 407 -37.46 3.32 -0.27
C ARG A 407 -37.40 4.75 -0.78
N GLY A 408 -38.15 5.65 -0.13
CA GLY A 408 -38.48 6.99 -0.63
C GLY A 408 -37.33 7.94 -1.02
N LEU A 409 -37.66 8.89 -1.90
CA LEU A 409 -36.82 9.99 -2.39
C LEU A 409 -36.08 10.75 -1.27
N SER A 410 -36.72 10.90 -0.11
CA SER A 410 -36.15 11.54 1.09
C SER A 410 -34.84 10.88 1.56
N THR A 411 -34.76 9.55 1.55
CA THR A 411 -33.54 8.84 1.93
C THR A 411 -32.40 9.14 0.97
N MET A 412 -32.66 9.24 -0.34
CA MET A 412 -31.62 9.57 -1.32
C MET A 412 -31.10 10.99 -1.17
N CYS A 413 -31.97 11.97 -0.91
CA CYS A 413 -31.52 13.34 -0.65
C CYS A 413 -30.62 13.43 0.57
N ALA A 414 -30.95 12.70 1.65
CA ALA A 414 -30.12 12.63 2.85
C ALA A 414 -28.74 12.00 2.57
N HIS A 415 -28.69 10.89 1.82
CA HIS A 415 -27.42 10.26 1.44
C HIS A 415 -26.60 11.12 0.47
N GLY A 416 -27.25 11.83 -0.46
CA GLY A 416 -26.59 12.76 -1.38
C GLY A 416 -25.99 13.97 -0.67
N LEU A 417 -26.72 14.54 0.30
CA LEU A 417 -26.20 15.60 1.16
C LEU A 417 -24.99 15.10 1.96
N LEU A 418 -25.11 13.93 2.60
CA LEU A 418 -24.02 13.32 3.36
C LEU A 418 -22.78 13.06 2.48
N SER A 419 -22.96 12.44 1.31
CA SER A 419 -21.90 12.20 0.32
C SER A 419 -21.21 13.50 -0.10
N SER A 420 -21.98 14.56 -0.35
CA SER A 420 -21.45 15.88 -0.74
C SER A 420 -20.65 16.54 0.39
N VAL A 421 -21.18 16.52 1.63
CA VAL A 421 -20.51 17.07 2.81
C VAL A 421 -19.21 16.33 3.09
N LEU A 422 -19.23 14.99 3.05
CA LEU A 422 -18.04 14.17 3.27
C LEU A 422 -16.99 14.37 2.18
N THR A 423 -17.40 14.43 0.91
CA THR A 423 -16.49 14.71 -0.21
C THR A 423 -15.87 16.10 -0.11
N GLY A 424 -16.65 17.12 0.27
CA GLY A 424 -16.14 18.47 0.55
C GLY A 424 -15.15 18.49 1.71
N SER A 425 -15.45 17.76 2.78
CA SER A 425 -14.55 17.61 3.94
C SER A 425 -13.24 16.94 3.55
N LEU A 426 -13.30 15.90 2.72
CA LEU A 426 -12.12 15.23 2.19
C LEU A 426 -11.27 16.13 1.29
N ALA A 427 -11.89 16.96 0.45
CA ALA A 427 -11.15 17.92 -0.37
C ALA A 427 -10.32 18.90 0.49
N ILE A 428 -10.88 19.37 1.60
CA ILE A 428 -10.15 20.18 2.59
C ILE A 428 -9.01 19.38 3.22
N TYR A 429 -9.28 18.11 3.56
CA TYR A 429 -8.28 17.22 4.17
C TYR A 429 -7.10 16.96 3.21
N ILE A 430 -7.38 16.70 1.93
CA ILE A 430 -6.37 16.55 0.87
C ILE A 430 -5.62 17.86 0.65
N TRP A 431 -6.30 19.01 0.67
CA TRP A 431 -5.63 20.29 0.54
C TRP A 431 -4.62 20.53 1.68
N LYS A 432 -5.00 20.21 2.92
CA LYS A 432 -4.07 20.25 4.07
C LYS A 432 -2.93 19.25 3.93
N TYR A 433 -3.21 18.05 3.42
CA TYR A 433 -2.20 17.04 3.09
C TYR A 433 -1.19 17.58 2.07
N VAL A 434 -1.67 18.09 0.94
CA VAL A 434 -0.83 18.63 -0.13
C VAL A 434 0.05 19.76 0.40
N ILE A 435 -0.52 20.74 1.13
CA ILE A 435 0.26 21.82 1.72
C ILE A 435 1.30 21.29 2.69
N GLY A 436 0.92 20.41 3.63
CA GLY A 436 1.85 19.87 4.63
C GLY A 436 3.02 19.09 4.02
N GLY A 437 2.80 18.43 2.88
CA GLY A 437 3.82 17.65 2.18
C GLY A 437 4.61 18.42 1.12
N SER A 438 4.08 19.53 0.59
CA SER A 438 4.75 20.36 -0.42
C SER A 438 5.38 21.63 0.17
N VAL A 439 4.98 22.02 1.39
CA VAL A 439 5.48 23.18 2.11
C VAL A 439 5.89 22.74 3.52
N PRO A 440 7.10 22.18 3.67
CA PRO A 440 7.46 21.49 4.91
C PRO A 440 7.67 22.46 6.09
N ASN A 441 8.01 23.73 5.83
CA ASN A 441 7.93 24.82 6.81
C ASN A 441 7.34 26.12 6.24
N PRO A 442 6.65 26.93 7.07
CA PRO A 442 6.34 26.66 8.49
C PRO A 442 5.36 25.50 8.65
N ARG A 443 5.51 24.71 9.72
CA ARG A 443 4.66 23.53 9.93
C ARG A 443 3.22 23.95 10.17
N THR A 444 2.33 23.25 9.49
CA THR A 444 0.89 23.36 9.68
C THR A 444 0.43 22.48 10.84
N VAL A 445 -0.84 22.63 11.22
CA VAL A 445 -1.48 21.80 12.26
C VAL A 445 -1.39 20.29 11.95
N VAL A 446 -1.23 19.90 10.68
CA VAL A 446 -1.21 18.47 10.28
C VAL A 446 0.18 17.82 10.34
N ASN A 447 1.26 18.62 10.36
CA ASN A 447 2.66 18.14 10.40
C ASN A 447 3.48 18.77 11.54
N ASN A 448 2.79 19.32 12.56
CA ASN A 448 3.40 19.80 13.79
C ASN A 448 2.97 18.92 14.98
N PRO A 449 3.89 18.21 15.67
CA PRO A 449 5.26 17.89 15.24
C PRO A 449 5.31 16.94 14.03
N HIS A 450 6.50 16.65 13.51
CA HIS A 450 6.72 15.88 12.28
C HIS A 450 6.06 14.51 12.34
N GLN A 451 6.12 13.92 13.52
CA GLN A 451 5.58 12.61 13.83
C GLN A 451 4.07 12.51 13.52
N ASN A 452 3.33 13.63 13.47
CA ASN A 452 1.91 13.66 13.12
C ASN A 452 1.66 13.52 11.61
N TRP A 453 2.66 13.78 10.76
CA TRP A 453 2.51 13.72 9.30
C TRP A 453 2.13 12.32 8.81
N LYS A 454 2.81 11.29 9.31
CA LYS A 454 2.58 9.90 8.90
C LYS A 454 1.16 9.41 9.23
N PRO A 455 0.66 9.47 10.48
CA PRO A 455 -0.71 9.05 10.78
C PRO A 455 -1.75 9.90 10.05
N PHE A 456 -1.51 11.20 9.87
CA PHE A 456 -2.40 12.06 9.08
C PHE A 456 -2.48 11.60 7.62
N SER A 457 -1.35 11.31 6.98
CA SER A 457 -1.31 10.81 5.60
C SER A 457 -2.10 9.51 5.45
N ILE A 458 -1.92 8.55 6.36
CA ILE A 458 -2.67 7.29 6.38
C ILE A 458 -4.18 7.56 6.53
N GLY A 459 -4.55 8.48 7.42
CA GLY A 459 -5.94 8.89 7.63
C GLY A 459 -6.60 9.46 6.36
N VAL A 460 -5.85 10.23 5.56
CA VAL A 460 -6.32 10.77 4.27
C VAL A 460 -6.62 9.63 3.29
N TYR A 461 -5.73 8.64 3.18
CA TYR A 461 -5.94 7.47 2.29
C TYR A 461 -7.15 6.63 2.70
N ILE A 462 -7.27 6.30 3.98
CA ILE A 462 -8.40 5.52 4.51
C ILE A 462 -9.71 6.29 4.27
N SER A 463 -9.74 7.59 4.58
CA SER A 463 -10.93 8.43 4.36
C SER A 463 -11.30 8.52 2.89
N GLY A 464 -10.30 8.67 2.00
CA GLY A 464 -10.48 8.66 0.56
C GLY A 464 -11.12 7.38 0.04
N PHE A 465 -10.66 6.22 0.51
CA PHE A 465 -11.26 4.92 0.18
C PHE A 465 -12.71 4.81 0.67
N LEU A 466 -12.98 5.15 1.93
CA LEU A 466 -14.32 5.06 2.52
C LEU A 466 -15.32 5.98 1.80
N ILE A 467 -14.92 7.22 1.50
CA ILE A 467 -15.75 8.19 0.79
C ILE A 467 -15.95 7.77 -0.66
N GLY A 468 -14.92 7.22 -1.32
CA GLY A 468 -15.06 6.59 -2.64
C GLY A 468 -16.15 5.50 -2.63
N CYS A 469 -16.12 4.59 -1.66
CA CYS A 469 -17.15 3.54 -1.51
C CYS A 469 -18.55 4.12 -1.25
N LEU A 470 -18.67 5.15 -0.41
CA LEU A 470 -19.94 5.84 -0.16
C LEU A 470 -20.48 6.53 -1.43
N ASN A 471 -19.60 7.14 -2.21
CA ASN A 471 -19.98 7.78 -3.47
C ASN A 471 -20.45 6.74 -4.48
N VAL A 472 -19.77 5.59 -4.61
CA VAL A 472 -20.23 4.46 -5.44
C VAL A 472 -21.61 3.99 -4.99
N TRP A 473 -21.85 3.91 -3.67
CA TRP A 473 -23.16 3.56 -3.13
C TRP A 473 -24.26 4.55 -3.50
N PHE A 474 -23.99 5.84 -3.33
CA PHE A 474 -24.92 6.89 -3.70
C PHE A 474 -25.22 6.88 -5.21
N TRP A 475 -24.18 6.88 -6.04
CA TRP A 475 -24.31 6.99 -7.50
C TRP A 475 -24.92 5.74 -8.15
N SER A 476 -24.62 4.53 -7.65
CA SER A 476 -25.30 3.31 -8.10
C SER A 476 -26.79 3.34 -7.78
N SER A 477 -27.16 3.81 -6.58
CA SER A 477 -28.55 3.96 -6.15
C SER A 477 -29.28 5.04 -6.96
N TYR A 478 -28.60 6.14 -7.28
CA TYR A 478 -29.12 7.19 -8.15
C TYR A 478 -29.36 6.68 -9.57
N ARG A 479 -28.38 5.98 -10.14
CA ARG A 479 -28.49 5.43 -11.50
C ARG A 479 -29.68 4.48 -11.62
N ALA A 480 -29.87 3.57 -10.66
CA ALA A 480 -30.99 2.62 -10.70
C ALA A 480 -32.36 3.35 -10.83
N ARG A 481 -32.56 4.43 -10.05
CA ARG A 481 -33.79 5.23 -10.13
C ARG A 481 -33.86 6.11 -11.36
N ALA A 482 -32.74 6.69 -11.79
CA ALA A 482 -32.69 7.49 -13.01
C ALA A 482 -33.08 6.65 -14.23
N VAL A 483 -32.62 5.40 -14.32
CA VAL A 483 -33.00 4.46 -15.38
C VAL A 483 -34.49 4.12 -15.32
N GLU A 484 -35.04 3.82 -14.14
CA GLU A 484 -36.48 3.57 -13.97
C GLU A 484 -37.33 4.76 -14.43
N TRP A 485 -36.92 5.98 -14.08
CA TRP A 485 -37.60 7.20 -14.50
C TRP A 485 -37.46 7.48 -16.00
N LEU A 486 -36.27 7.24 -16.58
CA LEU A 486 -36.00 7.41 -18.02
C LEU A 486 -36.77 6.38 -18.87
N CYS A 487 -36.98 5.17 -18.35
CA CYS A 487 -37.71 4.09 -19.03
C CYS A 487 -39.23 4.15 -18.80
N SER A 488 -39.74 5.04 -17.94
CA SER A 488 -41.17 5.21 -17.71
C SER A 488 -41.90 5.68 -18.99
N ASP A 489 -42.99 5.00 -19.32
CA ASP A 489 -43.80 5.23 -20.53
C ASP A 489 -44.44 6.63 -20.59
N SER A 490 -44.49 7.37 -19.47
CA SER A 490 -45.10 8.71 -19.43
C SER A 490 -44.24 9.80 -20.09
N ASN A 491 -42.97 9.53 -20.39
CA ASN A 491 -42.05 10.53 -20.94
C ASN A 491 -42.08 10.60 -22.47
N ARG A 492 -42.36 11.79 -23.03
CA ARG A 492 -42.25 12.11 -24.46
C ARG A 492 -40.85 11.74 -25.00
N ARG A 493 -40.81 11.21 -26.22
CA ARG A 493 -39.59 10.71 -26.90
C ARG A 493 -38.41 11.69 -26.87
N TRP A 494 -38.67 12.98 -27.09
CA TRP A 494 -37.65 14.04 -27.07
C TRP A 494 -37.08 14.29 -25.68
N THR A 495 -37.93 14.31 -24.65
CA THR A 495 -37.51 14.48 -23.26
C THR A 495 -36.62 13.31 -22.83
N ARG A 496 -36.97 12.08 -23.25
CA ARG A 496 -36.17 10.88 -22.98
C ARG A 496 -34.77 10.97 -23.58
N ILE A 497 -34.65 11.37 -24.86
CA ILE A 497 -33.36 11.52 -25.52
C ILE A 497 -32.52 12.60 -24.82
N PHE A 498 -33.10 13.77 -24.56
CA PHE A 498 -32.39 14.88 -23.89
C PHE A 498 -31.88 14.49 -22.50
N LEU A 499 -32.73 13.87 -21.68
CA LEU A 499 -32.36 13.45 -20.33
C LEU A 499 -31.30 12.34 -20.34
N TRP A 500 -31.41 11.39 -21.28
CA TRP A 500 -30.39 10.35 -21.46
C TRP A 500 -29.04 10.95 -21.83
N THR A 501 -29.01 11.90 -22.78
CA THR A 501 -27.80 12.62 -23.17
C THR A 501 -27.16 13.38 -22.00
N ILE A 502 -27.95 14.09 -21.17
CA ILE A 502 -27.44 14.77 -19.97
C ILE A 502 -26.85 13.77 -18.96
N HIS A 503 -27.56 12.67 -18.71
CA HIS A 503 -27.09 11.67 -17.75
C HIS A 503 -25.78 11.04 -18.22
N SER A 504 -25.64 10.74 -19.51
CA SER A 504 -24.45 10.12 -20.07
C SER A 504 -23.26 11.09 -20.22
N LEU A 505 -23.49 12.35 -20.62
CA LEU A 505 -22.41 13.30 -20.90
C LEU A 505 -21.99 14.14 -19.70
N VAL A 506 -22.85 14.34 -18.70
CA VAL A 506 -22.58 15.23 -17.57
C VAL A 506 -22.60 14.44 -16.26
N ILE A 507 -23.71 13.77 -15.97
CA ILE A 507 -23.91 13.17 -14.65
C ILE A 507 -22.99 11.97 -14.45
N PHE A 508 -22.84 11.11 -15.46
CA PHE A 508 -21.98 9.93 -15.38
C PHE A 508 -20.50 10.29 -15.22
N PRO A 509 -19.90 11.23 -15.99
CA PRO A 509 -18.53 11.68 -15.75
C PRO A 509 -18.32 12.28 -14.36
N VAL A 510 -19.27 13.10 -13.87
CA VAL A 510 -19.22 13.65 -12.51
C VAL A 510 -19.30 12.55 -11.46
N ALA A 511 -20.19 11.57 -11.64
CA ALA A 511 -20.32 10.42 -10.76
C ALA A 511 -19.03 9.59 -10.71
N LEU A 512 -18.44 9.30 -11.89
CA LEU A 512 -17.17 8.60 -12.00
C LEU A 512 -16.07 9.36 -11.28
N PHE A 513 -15.94 10.66 -11.54
CA PHE A 513 -14.96 11.52 -10.88
C PHE A 513 -15.16 11.52 -9.36
N MET A 514 -16.39 11.65 -8.87
CA MET A 514 -16.69 11.62 -7.43
C MET A 514 -16.39 10.25 -6.79
N CYS A 515 -16.49 9.15 -7.54
CA CYS A 515 -16.17 7.81 -7.02
C CYS A 515 -14.67 7.50 -7.02
N VAL A 516 -13.94 8.05 -8.00
CA VAL A 516 -12.52 7.75 -8.25
C VAL A 516 -11.60 8.78 -7.59
N ALA A 517 -11.92 10.07 -7.67
CA ALA A 517 -11.06 11.16 -7.18
C ALA A 517 -10.71 11.03 -5.68
N PRO A 518 -11.63 10.68 -4.75
CA PRO A 518 -11.27 10.45 -3.34
C PRO A 518 -10.14 9.46 -3.13
N LEU A 519 -10.04 8.43 -3.99
CA LEU A 519 -9.03 7.38 -3.90
C LEU A 519 -7.70 7.82 -4.51
N PHE A 520 -7.73 8.49 -5.66
CA PHE A 520 -6.52 8.81 -6.43
C PHE A 520 -5.92 10.18 -6.13
N SER A 521 -6.72 11.12 -5.62
CA SER A 521 -6.27 12.49 -5.38
C SER A 521 -5.10 12.62 -4.41
N PRO A 522 -4.97 11.83 -3.32
CA PRO A 522 -3.78 11.94 -2.48
C PRO A 522 -2.51 11.51 -3.22
N PHE A 523 -2.60 10.50 -4.09
CA PHE A 523 -1.46 10.00 -4.89
C PHE A 523 -1.06 10.96 -6.01
N ALA A 524 -2.02 11.66 -6.62
CA ALA A 524 -1.76 12.54 -7.75
C ALA A 524 -1.44 13.98 -7.33
N ALA A 525 -2.14 14.51 -6.33
CA ALA A 525 -2.06 15.94 -6.01
C ALA A 525 -0.75 16.32 -5.31
N LEU A 526 -0.26 15.48 -4.39
CA LEU A 526 0.98 15.80 -3.66
C LEU A 526 2.21 15.82 -4.61
N PRO A 527 2.43 14.83 -5.49
CA PRO A 527 3.62 14.83 -6.35
C PRO A 527 3.61 15.98 -7.37
N LEU A 528 2.44 16.29 -7.93
CA LEU A 528 2.28 17.45 -8.82
C LEU A 528 2.60 18.76 -8.08
N ALA A 529 2.11 18.89 -6.84
CA ALA A 529 2.42 20.05 -6.02
C ALA A 529 3.92 20.11 -5.65
N GLN A 530 4.55 18.98 -5.32
CA GLN A 530 5.98 18.92 -5.01
C GLN A 530 6.83 19.30 -6.22
N GLU A 531 6.50 18.82 -7.42
CA GLU A 531 7.19 19.19 -8.66
C GLU A 531 7.03 20.68 -8.97
N GLN A 532 5.81 21.21 -8.83
CA GLN A 532 5.55 22.63 -9.00
C GLN A 532 6.31 23.48 -7.98
N GLN A 533 6.37 23.05 -6.70
CA GLN A 533 7.12 23.73 -5.65
C GLN A 533 8.62 23.64 -5.92
N TRP A 534 9.16 22.49 -6.34
CA TRP A 534 10.56 22.36 -6.73
C TRP A 534 10.93 23.33 -7.87
N ALA A 535 10.08 23.42 -8.88
CA ALA A 535 10.32 24.27 -10.05
C ALA A 535 10.21 25.76 -9.74
N HIS A 536 9.24 26.17 -8.91
CA HIS A 536 8.85 27.59 -8.85
C HIS A 536 8.94 28.25 -7.48
N ARG A 537 9.20 27.52 -6.40
CA ARG A 537 9.20 28.09 -5.04
C ARG A 537 10.27 29.17 -4.86
N CYS A 538 11.45 28.97 -5.45
CA CYS A 538 12.55 29.92 -5.31
C CYS A 538 12.49 31.11 -6.29
N HIS A 539 11.49 31.19 -7.18
CA HIS A 539 11.37 32.30 -8.14
C HIS A 539 11.21 33.69 -7.48
N LYS A 540 10.73 33.74 -6.23
CA LYS A 540 10.56 34.99 -5.47
C LYS A 540 11.84 35.42 -4.73
N PHE A 541 12.88 34.59 -4.76
CA PHE A 541 14.11 34.79 -4.01
C PHE A 541 15.23 35.29 -4.92
N ALA A 542 16.29 35.84 -4.34
CA ALA A 542 17.41 36.38 -5.09
C ALA A 542 18.20 35.28 -5.82
N GLY A 543 18.31 34.09 -5.22
CA GLY A 543 18.92 32.92 -5.83
C GLY A 543 18.39 31.61 -5.26
N GLU A 544 18.90 30.50 -5.81
CA GLU A 544 18.62 29.15 -5.32
C GLU A 544 19.91 28.35 -5.18
N ALA A 545 19.98 27.48 -4.18
CA ALA A 545 21.02 26.48 -4.04
C ALA A 545 20.41 25.09 -4.22
N ILE A 546 21.04 24.26 -5.03
CA ILE A 546 20.76 22.83 -5.12
C ILE A 546 21.84 22.11 -4.33
N LEU A 547 21.41 21.41 -3.30
CA LEU A 547 22.21 20.56 -2.45
C LEU A 547 22.11 19.14 -2.99
N GLU A 548 23.25 18.58 -3.38
CA GLU A 548 23.40 17.21 -3.83
C GLU A 548 24.14 16.44 -2.73
N GLY A 549 23.41 15.62 -1.98
CA GLY A 549 24.02 14.76 -0.96
C GLY A 549 24.69 13.54 -1.57
N ARG A 550 25.42 12.77 -0.75
CA ARG A 550 26.05 11.55 -1.25
C ARG A 550 25.01 10.49 -1.56
N SER A 551 25.05 10.01 -2.80
CA SER A 551 24.45 8.74 -3.17
C SER A 551 25.26 7.59 -2.56
N TYR A 552 24.60 6.46 -2.29
CA TYR A 552 25.24 5.19 -1.94
C TYR A 552 26.44 4.85 -2.85
N ILE A 553 26.42 5.31 -4.10
CA ILE A 553 27.52 5.20 -5.07
C ILE A 553 28.45 6.43 -4.96
N SER A 554 29.17 6.51 -3.84
CA SER A 554 30.42 7.25 -3.57
C SER A 554 30.74 8.52 -4.41
N GLN A 555 29.85 9.49 -4.52
CA GLN A 555 30.21 10.86 -4.91
C GLN A 555 30.35 11.73 -3.66
N PRO A 556 31.17 12.79 -3.64
CA PRO A 556 31.19 13.75 -2.53
C PRO A 556 29.96 14.68 -2.60
N PRO A 557 29.43 15.15 -1.46
CA PRO A 557 28.29 16.04 -1.44
C PRO A 557 28.67 17.43 -1.96
N ARG A 558 27.77 18.06 -2.72
CA ARG A 558 27.99 19.30 -3.47
C ARG A 558 26.84 20.27 -3.26
N ALA A 559 27.12 21.57 -3.30
CA ALA A 559 26.12 22.62 -3.38
C ALA A 559 26.38 23.46 -4.63
N SER A 560 25.39 23.56 -5.52
CA SER A 560 25.42 24.48 -6.67
C SER A 560 24.48 25.65 -6.39
N LEU A 561 25.02 26.86 -6.34
CA LEU A 561 24.26 28.10 -6.16
C LEU A 561 24.04 28.72 -7.54
N SER A 562 22.80 29.06 -7.86
CA SER A 562 22.41 29.71 -9.10
C SER A 562 21.67 31.01 -8.80
N TYR A 563 22.12 32.09 -9.44
CA TYR A 563 21.51 33.41 -9.36
C TYR A 563 21.06 33.86 -10.75
N PRO A 564 19.75 34.06 -11.00
CA PRO A 564 19.27 34.55 -12.28
C PRO A 564 19.76 35.99 -12.52
N ARG A 565 20.38 36.26 -13.68
CA ARG A 565 20.73 37.64 -14.07
C ARG A 565 19.44 38.44 -14.30
N LEU A 566 19.39 39.64 -13.71
CA LEU A 566 18.31 40.62 -13.92
C LEU A 566 18.20 41.12 -15.37
N THR A 567 19.20 40.85 -16.22
CA THR A 567 19.26 41.27 -17.62
C THR A 567 19.69 40.13 -18.54
N SER A 568 18.73 39.50 -19.21
CA SER A 568 18.80 38.74 -20.48
C SER A 568 20.10 37.96 -20.82
N GLY A 569 20.73 37.29 -19.85
CA GLY A 569 21.93 36.48 -20.05
C GLY A 569 21.97 35.28 -19.10
N ASP A 570 22.90 34.36 -19.34
CA ASP A 570 23.10 33.16 -18.50
C ASP A 570 23.37 33.56 -17.04
N GLY A 571 22.71 32.84 -16.11
CA GLY A 571 22.83 33.08 -14.67
C GLY A 571 24.25 32.85 -14.14
N ILE A 572 24.53 33.35 -12.95
CA ILE A 572 25.82 33.11 -12.27
C ILE A 572 25.69 31.83 -11.47
N GLU A 573 26.60 30.87 -11.69
CA GLU A 573 26.63 29.60 -10.98
C GLU A 573 27.93 29.44 -10.18
N TYR A 574 27.80 29.13 -8.89
CA TYR A 574 28.91 28.82 -8.00
C TYR A 574 28.77 27.39 -7.49
N GLN A 575 29.86 26.65 -7.46
CA GLN A 575 29.88 25.29 -6.91
C GLN A 575 30.72 25.24 -5.64
N TYR A 576 30.16 24.70 -4.58
CA TYR A 576 30.84 24.38 -3.33
C TYR A 576 30.84 22.88 -3.10
N ILE A 577 31.92 22.38 -2.52
CA ILE A 577 32.12 20.97 -2.21
C ILE A 577 32.26 20.84 -0.70
N LEU A 578 31.54 19.88 -0.11
CA LEU A 578 31.61 19.60 1.31
C LEU A 578 32.51 18.37 1.54
N ASN A 579 33.69 18.61 2.10
CA ASN A 579 34.69 17.59 2.40
C ASN A 579 34.70 17.23 3.89
N SER A 580 34.90 15.94 4.20
CA SER A 580 35.13 15.47 5.57
C SER A 580 36.60 15.11 5.76
N HIS A 581 37.32 15.85 6.60
CA HIS A 581 38.73 15.54 6.91
C HIS A 581 38.86 14.54 8.08
N ARG A 582 37.93 14.60 9.03
CA ARG A 582 37.76 13.67 10.16
C ARG A 582 36.26 13.42 10.37
N SER A 583 35.86 12.49 11.25
CA SER A 583 34.44 12.23 11.57
C SER A 583 33.66 13.50 11.92
N ASP A 584 34.31 14.42 12.63
CA ASP A 584 33.65 15.57 13.27
C ASP A 584 34.09 16.94 12.72
N ILE A 585 35.01 16.95 11.74
CA ILE A 585 35.47 18.19 11.10
C ILE A 585 35.14 18.14 9.61
N TRP A 586 34.34 19.10 9.19
CA TRP A 586 33.85 19.24 7.82
C TRP A 586 34.22 20.59 7.26
N THR A 587 34.47 20.66 5.97
CA THR A 587 34.89 21.90 5.31
C THR A 587 34.09 22.09 4.04
N LEU A 588 33.38 23.21 3.96
CA LEU A 588 32.72 23.67 2.74
C LEU A 588 33.70 24.55 2.00
N GLU A 589 34.10 24.14 0.80
CA GLU A 589 35.11 24.83 0.00
C GLU A 589 34.54 25.22 -1.36
N LEU A 590 34.90 26.39 -1.86
CA LEU A 590 34.60 26.79 -3.23
C LEU A 590 35.31 25.81 -4.18
N GLY A 591 34.54 25.12 -5.02
CA GLY A 591 35.06 24.18 -6.01
C GLY A 591 35.86 24.90 -7.09
N ASN A 592 36.71 24.14 -7.80
CA ASN A 592 37.43 24.63 -8.98
C ASN A 592 36.44 24.88 -10.14
N SER A 593 35.63 25.94 -10.06
CA SER A 593 34.93 26.42 -11.24
C SER A 593 35.91 27.24 -12.08
N SER A 594 35.92 26.99 -13.38
CA SER A 594 36.68 27.70 -14.42
C SER A 594 36.31 29.19 -14.56
N PHE A 595 35.58 29.77 -13.60
CA PHE A 595 35.07 31.13 -13.60
C PHE A 595 35.87 32.09 -12.73
N ILE A 596 36.79 31.59 -11.89
CA ILE A 596 37.70 32.46 -11.12
C ILE A 596 38.66 33.22 -12.07
N GLU A 597 38.84 32.75 -13.31
CA GLU A 597 39.72 33.38 -14.30
C GLU A 597 39.09 34.55 -15.08
N SER A 598 37.76 34.78 -15.00
CA SER A 598 37.11 35.95 -15.60
C SER A 598 36.46 36.82 -14.53
N MET A 599 37.19 37.86 -14.10
CA MET A 599 36.82 38.89 -13.11
C MET A 599 35.56 39.73 -13.43
N GLU A 600 34.60 39.23 -14.21
CA GLU A 600 33.36 39.93 -14.58
C GLU A 600 32.13 39.46 -13.77
N SER A 601 32.28 39.27 -12.45
CA SER A 601 31.11 39.18 -11.57
C SER A 601 30.60 40.60 -11.25
N PRO A 602 29.30 40.88 -11.37
CA PRO A 602 28.71 42.15 -10.92
C PRO A 602 29.06 42.45 -9.45
N GLU A 603 29.25 43.73 -9.12
CA GLU A 603 29.48 44.18 -7.74
C GLU A 603 28.43 43.61 -6.78
N GLY A 604 28.87 43.01 -5.68
CA GLY A 604 28.01 42.43 -4.64
C GLY A 604 27.67 40.93 -4.80
N PHE A 605 27.98 40.30 -5.93
CA PHE A 605 27.74 38.85 -6.16
C PHE A 605 29.00 37.98 -6.12
N TYR A 606 30.18 38.57 -5.84
CA TYR A 606 31.42 37.82 -5.67
C TYR A 606 31.42 37.06 -4.33
N PRO A 607 31.67 35.74 -4.31
CA PRO A 607 31.74 34.98 -3.07
C PRO A 607 32.98 35.41 -2.29
N SER A 608 32.78 36.28 -1.31
CA SER A 608 33.89 36.75 -0.46
C SER A 608 34.49 35.63 0.41
N VAL A 609 33.82 34.49 0.52
CA VAL A 609 34.20 33.34 1.35
C VAL A 609 34.72 32.20 0.46
N ARG A 610 35.96 31.77 0.72
CA ARG A 610 36.61 30.65 0.03
C ARG A 610 36.31 29.31 0.68
N SER A 611 36.42 29.26 2.00
CA SER A 611 36.15 28.04 2.75
C SER A 611 35.59 28.32 4.14
N ILE A 612 34.77 27.39 4.63
CA ILE A 612 34.20 27.40 5.97
C ILE A 612 34.48 26.04 6.61
N VAL A 613 35.11 26.05 7.77
CA VAL A 613 35.38 24.86 8.59
C VAL A 613 34.33 24.78 9.69
N TYR A 614 33.71 23.60 9.83
CA TYR A 614 32.75 23.27 10.87
C TYR A 614 33.35 22.21 11.79
N ASP A 615 33.42 22.51 13.08
CA ASP A 615 33.81 21.57 14.13
C ASP A 615 32.56 21.16 14.93
N PHE A 616 32.14 19.91 14.78
CA PHE A 616 30.94 19.36 15.43
C PHE A 616 31.18 18.90 16.88
N ASN A 617 32.42 18.85 17.36
CA ASN A 617 32.72 18.55 18.76
C ASN A 617 32.42 19.76 19.63
N ASP A 618 32.91 20.94 19.21
CA ASP A 618 32.71 22.20 19.93
C ASP A 618 31.50 23.00 19.41
N ASN A 619 30.85 22.52 18.35
CA ASN A 619 29.82 23.23 17.57
C ASN A 619 30.26 24.63 17.14
N THR A 620 31.50 24.76 16.66
CA THR A 620 32.08 26.02 16.20
C THR A 620 32.30 26.03 14.70
N MET A 621 32.35 27.23 14.13
CA MET A 621 32.68 27.42 12.71
C MET A 621 33.66 28.57 12.53
N SER A 622 34.49 28.48 11.51
CA SER A 622 35.41 29.54 11.10
C SER A 622 35.49 29.62 9.59
N ALA A 623 35.69 30.81 9.04
CA ALA A 623 35.77 30.99 7.60
C ALA A 623 37.02 31.76 7.16
N MET A 624 37.50 31.38 5.98
CA MET A 624 38.58 32.02 5.25
C MET A 624 38.02 32.76 4.05
N CYS A 625 38.32 34.05 3.95
CA CYS A 625 37.85 34.92 2.87
C CYS A 625 38.98 35.22 1.88
N MET A 626 38.60 35.59 0.65
CA MET A 626 39.52 36.20 -0.32
C MET A 626 39.30 37.71 -0.37
N ALA A 627 40.39 38.45 -0.55
CA ALA A 627 40.31 39.88 -0.88
C ALA A 627 40.28 40.01 -2.41
N MET A 628 39.63 41.06 -2.93
CA MET A 628 39.66 41.37 -4.37
C MET A 628 41.09 41.50 -4.92
N ASP A 629 42.02 41.96 -4.08
CA ASP A 629 43.40 42.28 -4.48
C ASP A 629 44.44 41.22 -4.05
N SER A 630 44.02 40.13 -3.41
CA SER A 630 44.94 39.10 -2.90
C SER A 630 44.35 37.68 -3.00
N LEU A 631 45.14 36.78 -3.61
CA LEU A 631 44.87 35.35 -3.70
C LEU A 631 45.11 34.59 -2.39
N ILE A 632 45.66 35.25 -1.36
CA ILE A 632 45.96 34.62 -0.07
C ILE A 632 44.70 34.69 0.82
N PRO A 633 44.12 33.54 1.20
CA PRO A 633 42.97 33.53 2.09
C PRO A 633 43.34 34.00 3.50
N PHE A 634 42.47 34.78 4.13
CA PHE A 634 42.64 35.27 5.50
C PHE A 634 41.41 34.96 6.36
N PRO A 635 41.57 34.77 7.69
CA PRO A 635 40.45 34.50 8.58
C PRO A 635 39.54 35.74 8.69
N CYS A 636 38.26 35.56 8.36
CA CYS A 636 37.31 36.66 8.27
C CYS A 636 36.04 36.47 9.12
N MET A 637 35.81 35.27 9.63
CA MET A 637 34.64 34.99 10.46
C MET A 637 34.92 33.85 11.42
N TRP A 638 34.29 33.95 12.58
CA TRP A 638 34.15 32.86 13.52
C TRP A 638 32.73 32.87 14.09
N GLY A 639 32.28 31.71 14.54
CA GLY A 639 30.92 31.56 15.04
C GLY A 639 30.69 30.24 15.76
N TYR A 640 29.49 30.09 16.30
CA TYR A 640 29.02 28.84 16.89
C TYR A 640 27.61 28.54 16.38
N PHE A 641 27.27 27.26 16.37
CA PHE A 641 25.94 26.79 16.01
C PHE A 641 25.36 25.92 17.10
N ASN A 642 24.04 25.90 17.21
CA ASN A 642 23.32 24.96 18.05
C ASN A 642 22.39 24.13 17.18
N ARG A 643 22.46 22.81 17.37
CA ARG A 643 21.61 21.82 16.68
C ARG A 643 20.39 21.45 17.51
N ASP A 644 20.43 21.69 18.83
CA ASP A 644 19.43 21.26 19.80
C ASP A 644 18.29 22.27 19.94
N ALA A 645 17.06 21.76 19.92
CA ALA A 645 15.78 22.46 20.03
C ALA A 645 15.47 23.49 18.93
N TYR A 646 16.40 24.32 18.45
CA TYR A 646 16.22 25.18 17.27
C TYR A 646 17.55 25.29 16.56
N PHE A 647 17.57 25.10 15.24
CA PHE A 647 18.75 25.41 14.45
C PHE A 647 19.08 26.89 14.60
N SER A 648 20.19 27.21 15.27
CA SER A 648 20.59 28.58 15.51
C SER A 648 22.08 28.75 15.27
N ILE A 649 22.44 29.90 14.76
CA ILE A 649 23.81 30.23 14.39
C ILE A 649 24.11 31.62 14.91
N PHE A 650 25.29 31.77 15.49
CA PHE A 650 25.87 33.07 15.79
C PHE A 650 27.14 33.23 14.97
N LEU A 651 27.19 34.30 14.19
CA LEU A 651 28.31 34.64 13.32
C LEU A 651 28.91 35.97 13.77
N ASN A 652 30.23 36.06 13.79
CA ASN A 652 30.93 37.31 13.99
C ASN A 652 31.88 37.56 12.82
N ASP A 653 31.58 38.57 12.00
CA ASP A 653 32.42 38.97 10.87
C ASP A 653 33.53 39.90 11.39
N THR A 654 34.78 39.45 11.27
CA THR A 654 35.95 40.21 11.74
C THR A 654 36.29 41.39 10.83
N ARG A 655 35.72 41.44 9.62
CA ARG A 655 35.94 42.55 8.66
C ARG A 655 35.08 43.76 8.98
N THR A 656 33.82 43.51 9.38
CA THR A 656 32.83 44.56 9.70
C THR A 656 32.63 44.76 11.20
N PHE A 657 33.21 43.89 12.03
CA PHE A 657 33.00 43.82 13.49
C PHE A 657 31.52 43.70 13.88
N SER A 658 30.71 43.08 13.02
CA SER A 658 29.28 42.90 13.24
C SER A 658 28.96 41.45 13.61
N GLY A 659 28.28 41.27 14.75
CA GLY A 659 27.67 40.00 15.13
C GLY A 659 26.29 39.84 14.50
N MET A 660 25.98 38.64 14.02
CA MET A 660 24.67 38.27 13.50
C MET A 660 24.17 37.00 14.17
N ARG A 661 22.89 36.97 14.53
CA ARG A 661 22.23 35.78 15.06
C ARG A 661 21.15 35.32 14.11
N LEU A 662 21.21 34.06 13.72
CA LEU A 662 20.25 33.39 12.85
C LEU A 662 19.54 32.29 13.64
N GLN A 663 18.25 32.12 13.41
CA GLN A 663 17.47 31.07 14.06
C GLN A 663 16.37 30.55 13.15
N ALA A 664 16.18 29.23 13.13
CA ALA A 664 15.10 28.59 12.43
C ALA A 664 13.77 28.79 13.18
N VAL A 665 12.68 28.98 12.41
CA VAL A 665 11.33 29.16 12.97
C VAL A 665 10.86 27.94 13.76
N ASP A 666 11.13 26.75 13.24
CA ASP A 666 10.66 25.49 13.79
C ASP A 666 11.78 24.73 14.50
N LYS A 667 11.42 23.98 15.54
CA LYS A 667 12.36 23.17 16.35
C LYS A 667 12.97 21.98 15.60
N GLU A 668 12.30 21.62 14.54
CA GLU A 668 12.26 20.28 13.97
C GLU A 668 12.82 20.34 12.54
N TRP A 669 14.12 20.63 12.46
CA TRP A 669 14.78 20.98 11.19
C TRP A 669 15.59 19.83 10.56
N PHE A 670 15.98 18.84 11.34
CA PHE A 670 16.84 17.73 10.94
C PHE A 670 16.28 16.39 11.42
N TYR A 671 16.24 15.41 10.52
CA TYR A 671 15.82 14.03 10.76
C TYR A 671 16.78 13.06 10.08
N SER A 672 16.83 11.82 10.57
CA SER A 672 17.56 10.75 9.89
C SER A 672 16.77 10.15 8.72
N ASP A 673 15.45 10.30 8.71
CA ASP A 673 14.54 9.63 7.77
C ASP A 673 13.72 10.58 6.88
N ASP A 674 13.87 11.90 7.04
CA ASP A 674 13.26 12.92 6.17
C ASP A 674 14.27 14.02 5.83
N ALA A 675 14.05 14.69 4.70
CA ALA A 675 14.91 15.78 4.26
C ALA A 675 14.87 16.93 5.29
N PRO A 676 16.02 17.60 5.54
CA PRO A 676 16.03 18.75 6.41
C PRO A 676 15.12 19.84 5.85
N SER A 677 14.28 20.38 6.73
CA SER A 677 13.36 21.43 6.38
C SER A 677 13.48 22.55 7.39
N PHE A 678 13.68 23.79 6.94
CA PHE A 678 13.78 24.95 7.81
C PHE A 678 13.50 26.27 7.07
N THR A 679 13.06 27.26 7.83
CA THR A 679 13.03 28.66 7.43
C THR A 679 13.95 29.40 8.40
N LEU A 680 15.04 29.98 7.91
CA LEU A 680 16.05 30.63 8.73
C LEU A 680 15.86 32.14 8.70
N ASN A 681 15.66 32.73 9.87
CA ASN A 681 15.48 34.17 10.03
C ASN A 681 16.66 34.79 10.77
N LYS A 682 16.97 36.04 10.43
CA LYS A 682 17.83 36.92 11.21
C LYS A 682 17.07 37.44 12.42
N LEU A 683 17.67 37.31 13.60
CA LEU A 683 17.11 37.83 14.83
C LEU A 683 17.55 39.27 15.06
N GLY A 684 16.59 40.12 15.45
CA GLY A 684 16.86 41.46 15.92
C GLY A 684 17.51 41.48 17.31
N PRO A 685 17.95 42.65 17.79
CA PRO A 685 18.46 42.84 19.15
C PRO A 685 17.45 42.47 20.24
N ASP A 686 16.16 42.54 19.91
CA ASP A 686 15.01 42.19 20.74
C ASP A 686 14.71 40.67 20.74
N GLY A 687 15.43 39.89 19.93
CA GLY A 687 15.21 38.46 19.77
C GLY A 687 14.01 38.10 18.90
N GLN A 688 13.40 39.06 18.18
CA GLN A 688 12.33 38.80 17.23
C GLN A 688 12.88 38.50 15.82
N PRO A 689 12.22 37.64 15.03
CA PRO A 689 12.60 37.40 13.65
C PRO A 689 12.29 38.62 12.77
N HIS A 690 13.31 39.13 12.07
CA HIS A 690 13.17 40.24 11.12
C HIS A 690 13.17 39.75 9.67
N ASP A 691 14.35 39.38 9.17
CA ASP A 691 14.56 39.08 7.75
C ASP A 691 14.77 37.58 7.54
N MET A 692 14.05 37.00 6.58
CA MET A 692 14.29 35.62 6.15
C MET A 692 15.56 35.56 5.31
N ILE A 693 16.55 34.77 5.72
CA ILE A 693 17.81 34.61 4.99
C ILE A 693 17.70 33.50 3.95
N MET A 694 17.11 32.37 4.35
CA MET A 694 16.91 31.24 3.45
C MET A 694 15.75 30.36 3.89
N GLN A 695 15.23 29.59 2.95
CA GLN A 695 14.18 28.62 3.20
C GLN A 695 14.43 27.36 2.38
N SER A 696 14.35 26.19 3.01
CA SER A 696 14.38 24.93 2.29
C SER A 696 13.10 24.74 1.45
N ALA A 697 13.27 24.20 0.25
CA ALA A 697 12.20 23.69 -0.57
C ALA A 697 11.99 22.19 -0.29
N VAL A 698 11.12 21.56 -1.07
CA VAL A 698 11.00 20.09 -1.10
C VAL A 698 12.19 19.48 -1.83
N THR A 699 12.43 18.17 -1.69
CA THR A 699 13.37 17.44 -2.54
C THR A 699 12.85 17.30 -3.96
N LYS A 700 13.74 17.08 -4.92
CA LYS A 700 13.36 16.87 -6.31
C LYS A 700 12.60 15.56 -6.43
N ARG A 701 11.53 15.57 -7.23
CA ARG A 701 10.77 14.36 -7.53
C ARG A 701 11.71 13.26 -8.06
N ASN A 702 11.62 12.08 -7.46
CA ASN A 702 12.40 10.88 -7.79
C ASN A 702 13.92 10.97 -7.54
N HIS A 703 14.38 12.07 -6.94
CA HIS A 703 15.78 12.33 -6.65
C HIS A 703 15.89 12.86 -5.23
N CYS A 704 15.84 11.94 -4.26
CA CYS A 704 15.95 12.30 -2.85
C CYS A 704 17.36 12.71 -2.44
N GLU A 705 18.33 12.56 -3.34
CA GLU A 705 19.68 13.11 -3.22
C GLU A 705 19.76 14.61 -3.53
N LEU A 706 18.68 15.20 -4.09
CA LEU A 706 18.63 16.60 -4.49
C LEU A 706 17.63 17.37 -3.64
N LEU A 707 18.14 18.29 -2.82
CA LEU A 707 17.36 19.27 -2.07
C LEU A 707 17.60 20.67 -2.64
N LYS A 708 16.58 21.52 -2.64
CA LYS A 708 16.68 22.91 -3.07
C LYS A 708 16.49 23.83 -1.88
N VAL A 709 17.26 24.90 -1.82
CA VAL A 709 17.19 25.94 -0.79
C VAL A 709 17.07 27.29 -1.49
N CYS A 710 16.05 28.08 -1.14
CA CYS A 710 15.85 29.41 -1.66
C CYS A 710 16.64 30.42 -0.83
N LEU A 711 17.36 31.33 -1.49
CA LEU A 711 18.29 32.28 -0.87
C LEU A 711 17.78 33.71 -1.05
N SER A 712 17.54 34.43 0.05
CA SER A 712 16.98 35.80 -0.01
C SER A 712 18.02 36.85 -0.42
N GLY A 713 19.31 36.55 -0.32
CA GLY A 713 20.40 37.50 -0.55
C GLY A 713 21.56 36.94 -1.39
N PRO A 714 22.57 37.77 -1.67
CA PRO A 714 23.80 37.38 -2.37
C PRO A 714 24.59 36.34 -1.55
N PRO A 715 25.60 35.67 -2.15
CA PRO A 715 26.41 34.65 -1.48
C PRO A 715 27.38 35.25 -0.44
N GLY A 716 26.81 35.73 0.67
CA GLY A 716 27.52 36.27 1.84
C GLY A 716 27.78 35.23 2.93
N LEU A 717 28.47 35.65 3.99
CA LEU A 717 28.74 34.80 5.17
C LEU A 717 27.45 34.30 5.84
N ASP A 718 26.45 35.17 5.90
CA ASP A 718 25.12 34.90 6.47
C ASP A 718 24.35 33.84 5.70
N THR A 719 24.68 33.63 4.42
CA THR A 719 24.05 32.63 3.55
C THR A 719 24.90 31.36 3.46
N LEU A 720 26.21 31.48 3.22
CA LEU A 720 27.09 30.33 2.99
C LEU A 720 27.33 29.49 4.26
N ALA A 721 27.46 30.13 5.43
CA ALA A 721 27.69 29.42 6.68
C ALA A 721 26.53 28.48 7.07
N PRO A 722 25.27 28.92 7.11
CA PRO A 722 24.12 28.03 7.26
C PRO A 722 23.96 27.02 6.13
N LEU A 723 24.29 27.38 4.88
CA LEU A 723 24.15 26.47 3.74
C LEU A 723 25.02 25.22 3.88
N GLY A 724 26.25 25.33 4.37
CA GLY A 724 27.10 24.16 4.62
C GLY A 724 26.55 23.21 5.69
N LEU A 725 25.93 23.75 6.75
CA LEU A 725 25.24 22.93 7.76
C LEU A 725 23.97 22.26 7.20
N ALA A 726 23.25 22.94 6.31
CA ALA A 726 22.10 22.37 5.60
C ALA A 726 22.54 21.23 4.66
N LEU A 727 23.64 21.40 3.92
CA LEU A 727 24.20 20.36 3.06
C LEU A 727 24.69 19.15 3.88
N TRP A 728 25.32 19.38 5.03
CA TRP A 728 25.69 18.29 5.94
C TRP A 728 24.47 17.51 6.44
N ALA A 729 23.39 18.21 6.80
CA ALA A 729 22.15 17.59 7.22
C ALA A 729 21.51 16.77 6.09
N GLU A 730 21.48 17.32 4.88
CA GLU A 730 21.00 16.64 3.67
C GLU A 730 21.82 15.38 3.40
N ASP A 731 23.15 15.44 3.45
CA ASP A 731 24.05 14.30 3.21
C ASP A 731 23.71 13.06 4.09
N ARG A 732 23.27 13.31 5.33
CA ARG A 732 22.84 12.22 6.22
C ARG A 732 21.50 11.62 5.79
N TYR A 733 20.57 12.45 5.34
CA TYR A 733 19.30 11.99 4.79
C TYR A 733 19.48 11.24 3.45
N THR A 734 20.31 11.75 2.53
CA THR A 734 20.53 11.11 1.22
C THR A 734 21.14 9.73 1.37
N THR A 735 22.04 9.54 2.34
CA THR A 735 22.57 8.20 2.68
C THR A 735 21.43 7.25 3.06
N PHE A 736 20.50 7.69 3.92
CA PHE A 736 19.34 6.88 4.30
C PHE A 736 18.43 6.59 3.11
N CYS A 737 18.15 7.58 2.26
CA CYS A 737 17.20 7.46 1.16
C CYS A 737 17.74 6.66 -0.04
N THR A 738 19.02 6.82 -0.38
CA THR A 738 19.65 6.16 -1.53
C THR A 738 20.11 4.73 -1.23
N THR A 739 20.15 4.33 0.05
CA THR A 739 20.46 2.95 0.44
C THR A 739 19.35 1.99 -0.04
N PRO A 740 19.66 0.97 -0.86
CA PRO A 740 18.67 0.01 -1.35
C PRO A 740 17.97 -0.73 -0.20
N ARG A 741 16.64 -0.90 -0.28
CA ARG A 741 15.84 -1.69 0.68
C ARG A 741 14.91 -2.66 -0.05
N LEU A 742 14.70 -3.86 0.50
CA LEU A 742 13.83 -4.90 -0.11
C LEU A 742 12.38 -4.44 -0.25
N TYR A 743 11.89 -3.63 0.69
CA TYR A 743 10.55 -3.01 0.64
C TYR A 743 10.59 -1.50 0.32
N GLY A 744 11.74 -1.01 -0.18
CA GLY A 744 12.07 0.41 -0.37
C GLY A 744 11.28 1.12 -1.46
#